data_AF-A0A3N6N0L3-F1
#
_entry.id   AF-A0A3N6N0L3-F1
#
_cell.length_a   1.000
_cell.length_b   1.000
_cell.length_c   1.000
_cell.angle_alpha   90.00
_cell.angle_beta   90.00
_cell.angle_gamma   90.00
#
_symmetry.space_group_name_H-M   'P 1'
#
loop_
_entity.id
_entity.type
_entity.pdbx_description
1 polymer ?
#
loop_
_entity_poly.entity_id
_entity_poly.type
_entity_poly.pdbx_seq_one_letter_code
_entity_poly.pdbx_strand_id
1 'polypeptide(L)'
;MVFIGSALVVVLGMGLVDSLESESESEITYAAIETTEHNLATVSSTGQTQAIPWDKATYRPDGEVHIAWYNESNESSAGELDVAIEPLGAIEYDLEDHVVIQQGGASWERRNGAFYERTAPDIRYDGDFLRLRLLSLSEDDISDESAVARPDYDSDLPERLQTSRKEAEKKGYNDLALVIKSEYHDGWYDYLEGFDEYENVSVYPNNQSPRIGPGSDTTVQVIMENVSETDAADFWIRTDHGIVSGQHADENTFVEDSPDPFRLQATIENTGDERQRQDVNLTITDKDGTEILDVGNRTELDGGQAETVSFTIDGHASYFEPGTEYEYDVSTEDDNLNEERGTFYYAEHSEPTLIVSGPTVNGTDATDSDNPVDPSDDDVALEADVRNAGVESVEDEPVEFVLEHDSEDWEGTDSDLIERDGGETAPASWTINQTSLLEGEHTFTISTPDSEVSGHFYVSEGLDVGSSEIHLGSETDVNVTIVGSEISNSNPFDCEECRTAHVSERTEGSFVEGERVGYEWDTRHDWNGDATAPEWDESGGWNTDGEPECVDSTWAGCNEYGFPDSTEFWWDDSGGWRLEWTDDGGSTHSTDWDWTGPIEAGEAPSDEPEFDVDGYEINWVGASAEIVTQPVDEDGNALDEPTPLEGVPWHETNLNRFDEPRPLYEYNFTTEERVSLMLSATSYNHGGSDYCGGHTDTTYTDTYNGGVWDHTECSDDAVGGGNELVSLSADTETEETNVRVLGQDDTQLPELNPGVERQMSTDDLLERPEVDVPVDEDGYLDLGEHEFIFVFEITHHPREYNTDPSVDPDISADDYWETAHDESGDPNFNDMIAHVEITPAGQGSPEIDPEFSTGQGSGADGGTGSADEPSNSGGSNESDIDVDTDEIIIG
;
A
#
# COMPACT_ATOMS: atom_id res chain seq x y z
N MET A 1 -88.24 34.04 -22.21
CA MET A 1 -87.33 34.72 -23.14
C MET A 1 -86.23 35.45 -22.39
N VAL A 2 -84.98 35.22 -22.75
CA VAL A 2 -83.82 35.82 -22.07
C VAL A 2 -82.52 35.72 -22.93
N PHE A 3 -82.30 36.71 -23.82
CA PHE A 3 -81.10 36.94 -24.66
C PHE A 3 -79.84 37.40 -23.92
N ILE A 4 -78.66 36.98 -24.39
CA ILE A 4 -77.43 36.87 -23.59
C ILE A 4 -76.28 37.81 -24.04
N GLY A 5 -75.61 38.48 -23.09
CA GLY A 5 -74.43 39.36 -23.35
C GLY A 5 -73.80 40.04 -22.12
N SER A 6 -72.52 40.48 -22.18
CA SER A 6 -71.77 41.15 -21.07
C SER A 6 -70.72 42.25 -21.50
N ALA A 7 -70.64 43.45 -20.85
CA ALA A 7 -69.67 44.59 -21.01
C ALA A 7 -69.99 45.97 -20.27
N LEU A 8 -69.39 46.30 -19.10
CA LEU A 8 -69.72 47.44 -18.17
C LEU A 8 -69.36 48.93 -18.53
N VAL A 9 -70.21 49.91 -18.08
CA VAL A 9 -69.93 51.28 -17.45
C VAL A 9 -70.91 52.44 -17.87
N VAL A 10 -71.02 53.56 -17.09
CA VAL A 10 -72.24 54.41 -16.89
C VAL A 10 -72.02 55.97 -16.95
N VAL A 11 -73.02 56.78 -17.39
CA VAL A 11 -73.60 58.05 -16.76
C VAL A 11 -74.16 59.17 -17.73
N LEU A 12 -75.51 59.27 -17.77
CA LEU A 12 -76.48 60.42 -17.79
C LEU A 12 -76.42 61.69 -18.70
N GLY A 13 -77.58 62.00 -19.32
CA GLY A 13 -78.06 63.37 -19.66
C GLY A 13 -79.43 63.43 -20.40
N MET A 14 -80.46 64.16 -19.90
CA MET A 14 -81.85 64.18 -20.44
C MET A 14 -82.25 65.49 -21.18
N GLY A 15 -83.20 65.44 -22.16
CA GLY A 15 -83.84 66.67 -22.69
C GLY A 15 -84.90 66.62 -23.83
N LEU A 16 -86.15 66.21 -23.52
CA LEU A 16 -87.47 66.68 -24.07
C LEU A 16 -87.76 66.91 -25.59
N VAL A 17 -88.52 65.99 -26.21
CA VAL A 17 -89.92 66.10 -26.77
C VAL A 17 -90.32 67.31 -27.66
N ASP A 18 -90.72 67.09 -28.94
CA ASP A 18 -92.14 66.93 -29.44
C ASP A 18 -92.28 67.07 -30.99
N SER A 19 -93.04 66.17 -31.68
CA SER A 19 -93.82 66.39 -32.94
C SER A 19 -94.02 65.13 -33.83
N LEU A 20 -95.03 64.29 -33.53
CA LEU A 20 -95.39 63.08 -34.31
C LEU A 20 -96.39 63.33 -35.47
N GLU A 21 -96.41 62.46 -36.49
CA GLU A 21 -97.53 61.50 -36.75
C GLU A 21 -97.43 60.69 -38.06
N SER A 22 -96.50 60.97 -38.98
CA SER A 22 -96.20 60.09 -40.14
C SER A 22 -94.76 59.57 -40.15
N GLU A 23 -93.84 60.26 -39.49
CA GLU A 23 -92.61 59.64 -38.97
C GLU A 23 -92.95 58.60 -37.89
N SER A 24 -94.10 58.73 -37.19
CA SER A 24 -94.50 57.96 -36.01
C SER A 24 -94.33 56.43 -36.08
N GLU A 25 -94.68 55.72 -37.16
CA GLU A 25 -94.46 54.25 -37.18
C GLU A 25 -92.99 53.86 -37.44
N SER A 26 -92.28 54.67 -38.22
CA SER A 26 -90.85 54.51 -38.43
C SER A 26 -90.07 54.93 -37.18
N GLU A 27 -90.46 56.01 -36.50
CA GLU A 27 -89.93 56.45 -35.20
C GLU A 27 -90.25 55.49 -34.07
N ILE A 28 -91.44 54.86 -34.04
CA ILE A 28 -91.74 53.81 -33.05
C ILE A 28 -90.84 52.59 -33.30
N THR A 29 -90.62 52.20 -34.56
CA THR A 29 -89.73 51.09 -34.90
C THR A 29 -88.25 51.47 -34.69
N TYR A 30 -87.85 52.71 -34.97
CA TYR A 30 -86.50 53.21 -34.67
C TYR A 30 -86.27 53.35 -33.16
N ALA A 31 -87.25 53.83 -32.39
CA ALA A 31 -87.19 53.84 -30.94
C ALA A 31 -87.20 52.42 -30.36
N ALA A 32 -87.89 51.47 -30.99
CA ALA A 32 -87.81 50.05 -30.65
C ALA A 32 -86.40 49.50 -30.92
N ILE A 33 -85.82 49.78 -32.09
CA ILE A 33 -84.44 49.43 -32.46
C ILE A 33 -83.43 50.05 -31.47
N GLU A 34 -83.47 51.36 -31.24
CA GLU A 34 -82.59 52.07 -30.29
C GLU A 34 -82.77 51.57 -28.86
N THR A 35 -84.00 51.23 -28.46
CA THR A 35 -84.27 50.62 -27.15
C THR A 35 -83.71 49.20 -27.10
N THR A 36 -83.77 48.42 -28.17
CA THR A 36 -83.16 47.08 -28.25
C THR A 36 -81.63 47.18 -28.22
N GLU A 37 -81.02 48.07 -29.00
CA GLU A 37 -79.58 48.34 -28.97
C GLU A 37 -79.14 48.78 -27.57
N HIS A 38 -79.84 49.76 -26.97
CA HIS A 38 -79.55 50.24 -25.62
C HIS A 38 -79.73 49.14 -24.57
N ASN A 39 -80.77 48.31 -24.69
CA ASN A 39 -81.07 47.28 -23.70
C ASN A 39 -80.14 46.06 -23.85
N LEU A 40 -79.78 45.65 -25.07
CA LEU A 40 -78.72 44.67 -25.31
C LEU A 40 -77.37 45.21 -24.82
N ALA A 41 -77.03 46.47 -25.11
CA ALA A 41 -75.84 47.13 -24.58
C ALA A 41 -75.89 47.33 -23.05
N THR A 42 -77.07 47.30 -22.41
CA THR A 42 -77.24 47.40 -20.95
C THR A 42 -77.30 46.04 -20.25
N VAL A 43 -77.77 45.00 -20.93
CA VAL A 43 -77.64 43.59 -20.51
C VAL A 43 -76.17 43.21 -20.56
N SER A 44 -75.55 43.55 -21.70
CA SER A 44 -74.12 43.52 -21.92
C SER A 44 -73.42 44.31 -20.81
N SER A 45 -73.30 45.63 -20.94
CA SER A 45 -73.61 46.53 -19.83
C SER A 45 -73.33 46.02 -18.42
N THR A 46 -74.42 45.80 -17.72
CA THR A 46 -74.47 45.69 -16.27
C THR A 46 -74.70 44.26 -15.78
N GLY A 47 -74.78 43.29 -16.70
CA GLY A 47 -75.31 41.95 -16.41
C GLY A 47 -76.78 41.96 -15.96
N GLN A 48 -77.50 43.07 -16.13
CA GLN A 48 -78.89 43.18 -15.67
C GLN A 48 -79.85 42.73 -16.76
N THR A 49 -80.87 41.99 -16.34
CA THR A 49 -81.94 41.58 -17.24
C THR A 49 -82.76 42.77 -17.73
N GLN A 50 -82.90 42.98 -19.05
CA GLN A 50 -83.67 44.07 -19.66
C GLN A 50 -84.76 43.54 -20.60
N ALA A 51 -85.85 44.30 -20.80
CA ALA A 51 -86.88 43.95 -21.77
C ALA A 51 -86.50 44.42 -23.18
N ILE A 52 -86.82 43.63 -24.21
CA ILE A 52 -86.61 43.98 -25.61
C ILE A 52 -87.95 44.22 -26.30
N PRO A 53 -88.14 45.36 -27.00
CA PRO A 53 -89.23 45.56 -27.95
C PRO A 53 -89.22 44.52 -29.08
N TRP A 54 -90.19 43.60 -29.04
CA TRP A 54 -90.31 42.50 -30.02
C TRP A 54 -91.36 42.75 -31.13
N ASP A 55 -92.08 43.88 -31.08
CA ASP A 55 -93.03 44.23 -32.13
C ASP A 55 -92.26 44.49 -33.45
N LYS A 56 -92.68 43.81 -34.52
CA LYS A 56 -92.00 43.74 -35.84
C LYS A 56 -90.56 43.16 -35.82
N ALA A 57 -90.11 42.51 -34.74
CA ALA A 57 -88.81 41.86 -34.66
C ALA A 57 -88.87 40.37 -35.07
N THR A 58 -87.86 39.88 -35.78
CA THR A 58 -87.68 38.46 -36.12
C THR A 58 -86.29 37.99 -35.70
N TYR A 59 -86.19 36.89 -34.95
CA TYR A 59 -84.91 36.25 -34.65
C TYR A 59 -84.44 35.37 -35.82
N ARG A 60 -83.13 35.36 -36.08
CA ARG A 60 -82.44 34.44 -36.99
C ARG A 60 -81.30 33.76 -36.25
N PRO A 61 -81.21 32.41 -36.24
CA PRO A 61 -80.00 31.70 -35.84
C PRO A 61 -78.97 31.75 -36.99
N ASP A 62 -78.55 32.95 -37.39
CA ASP A 62 -77.50 33.22 -38.38
C ASP A 62 -76.23 33.71 -37.69
N GLY A 63 -75.09 33.49 -38.35
CA GLY A 63 -73.78 33.92 -37.88
C GLY A 63 -73.04 32.80 -37.16
N GLU A 64 -71.79 32.59 -37.54
CA GLU A 64 -70.84 31.66 -36.95
C GLU A 64 -69.49 32.36 -36.94
N VAL A 65 -68.77 32.32 -35.81
CA VAL A 65 -67.44 32.94 -35.69
C VAL A 65 -66.43 31.91 -35.22
N HIS A 66 -65.36 31.73 -35.98
CA HIS A 66 -64.19 30.91 -35.62
C HIS A 66 -63.02 31.81 -35.26
N ILE A 67 -62.26 31.41 -34.25
CA ILE A 67 -61.08 32.10 -33.76
C ILE A 67 -60.01 31.04 -33.49
N ALA A 68 -58.87 31.12 -34.15
CA ALA A 68 -57.77 30.19 -33.91
C ALA A 68 -56.41 30.84 -34.13
N TRP A 69 -55.43 30.40 -33.34
CA TRP A 69 -54.03 30.72 -33.55
C TRP A 69 -53.37 29.63 -34.41
N TYR A 70 -52.45 30.03 -35.29
CA TYR A 70 -51.69 29.15 -36.17
C TYR A 70 -50.31 29.75 -36.49
N ASN A 71 -49.56 29.09 -37.37
CA ASN A 71 -48.31 29.58 -37.94
C ASN A 71 -48.29 29.20 -39.43
N GLU A 72 -48.01 30.16 -40.33
CA GLU A 72 -48.00 29.96 -41.80
C GLU A 72 -47.21 28.72 -42.28
N SER A 73 -46.17 28.30 -41.54
CA SER A 73 -45.36 27.12 -41.88
C SER A 73 -46.11 25.78 -41.81
N ASN A 74 -47.30 25.73 -41.17
CA ASN A 74 -48.09 24.52 -40.97
C ASN A 74 -49.60 24.78 -41.20
N GLU A 75 -50.01 25.03 -42.45
CA GLU A 75 -51.42 25.25 -42.83
C GLU A 75 -52.39 24.14 -42.35
N SER A 76 -51.89 22.94 -42.06
CA SER A 76 -52.68 21.81 -41.54
C SER A 76 -53.09 21.91 -40.06
N SER A 77 -52.45 22.74 -39.24
CA SER A 77 -52.71 22.78 -37.78
C SER A 77 -53.72 23.82 -37.33
N ALA A 78 -54.12 24.77 -38.19
CA ALA A 78 -55.01 25.87 -37.83
C ALA A 78 -56.38 25.43 -37.26
N GLY A 79 -56.82 24.21 -37.56
CA GLY A 79 -58.05 23.62 -37.02
C GLY A 79 -57.93 22.95 -35.64
N GLU A 80 -56.73 22.78 -35.07
CA GLU A 80 -56.56 22.11 -33.77
C GLU A 80 -56.95 22.99 -32.57
N LEU A 81 -56.85 24.31 -32.72
CA LEU A 81 -57.09 25.30 -31.66
C LEU A 81 -58.27 26.23 -31.96
N ASP A 82 -59.16 25.82 -32.87
CA ASP A 82 -60.37 26.57 -33.26
C ASP A 82 -61.40 26.68 -32.13
N VAL A 83 -61.75 27.92 -31.79
CA VAL A 83 -62.83 28.27 -30.89
C VAL A 83 -64.01 28.84 -31.67
N ALA A 84 -64.94 27.96 -32.04
CA ALA A 84 -66.19 28.32 -32.69
C ALA A 84 -67.25 28.90 -31.73
N ILE A 85 -67.98 29.91 -32.21
CA ILE A 85 -69.16 30.55 -31.62
C ILE A 85 -70.32 30.38 -32.62
N GLU A 86 -71.22 29.42 -32.37
CA GLU A 86 -72.36 29.11 -33.24
C GLU A 86 -73.65 28.90 -32.41
N PRO A 87 -74.78 29.56 -32.73
CA PRO A 87 -74.91 30.71 -33.61
C PRO A 87 -74.50 32.03 -32.90
N LEU A 88 -74.10 33.02 -33.69
CA LEU A 88 -73.96 34.41 -33.23
C LEU A 88 -75.33 35.06 -33.01
N GLY A 89 -76.33 34.68 -33.83
CA GLY A 89 -77.72 35.09 -33.71
C GLY A 89 -77.98 36.54 -34.11
N ALA A 90 -79.08 36.78 -34.84
CA ALA A 90 -79.45 38.10 -35.31
C ALA A 90 -80.93 38.45 -35.02
N ILE A 91 -81.22 39.74 -34.86
CA ILE A 91 -82.57 40.29 -34.80
C ILE A 91 -82.79 41.20 -36.00
N GLU A 92 -83.75 40.84 -36.85
CA GLU A 92 -84.19 41.65 -38.00
C GLU A 92 -85.44 42.46 -37.64
N TYR A 93 -85.42 43.76 -37.97
CA TYR A 93 -86.57 44.66 -37.94
C TYR A 93 -86.92 45.07 -39.38
N ASP A 94 -88.05 44.55 -39.89
CA ASP A 94 -88.55 44.87 -41.23
C ASP A 94 -89.26 46.26 -41.24
N LEU A 95 -88.73 47.17 -42.05
CA LEU A 95 -89.29 48.49 -42.34
C LEU A 95 -89.77 48.55 -43.81
N GLU A 96 -90.57 49.55 -44.19
CA GLU A 96 -91.26 49.55 -45.51
C GLU A 96 -90.30 49.53 -46.72
N ASP A 97 -89.10 50.10 -46.59
CA ASP A 97 -88.10 50.22 -47.67
C ASP A 97 -86.70 49.69 -47.30
N HIS A 98 -86.52 49.13 -46.09
CA HIS A 98 -85.23 48.60 -45.60
C HIS A 98 -85.40 47.61 -44.44
N VAL A 99 -84.31 46.93 -44.06
CA VAL A 99 -84.25 46.06 -42.87
C VAL A 99 -83.13 46.55 -41.98
N VAL A 100 -83.36 46.62 -40.66
CA VAL A 100 -82.28 46.83 -39.68
C VAL A 100 -81.98 45.48 -39.01
N ILE A 101 -80.69 45.11 -38.99
CA ILE A 101 -80.20 43.83 -38.49
C ILE A 101 -79.27 44.09 -37.32
N GLN A 102 -79.51 43.46 -36.17
CA GLN A 102 -78.60 43.47 -35.04
C GLN A 102 -77.96 42.09 -34.88
N GLN A 103 -76.64 42.00 -34.99
CA GLN A 103 -75.88 40.74 -34.88
C GLN A 103 -74.47 41.02 -34.35
N GLY A 104 -73.96 40.18 -33.44
CA GLY A 104 -72.58 40.28 -32.94
C GLY A 104 -72.25 41.55 -32.14
N GLY A 105 -73.24 42.41 -31.89
CA GLY A 105 -73.08 43.72 -31.25
C GLY A 105 -73.12 44.88 -32.25
N ALA A 106 -73.10 44.59 -33.55
CA ALA A 106 -73.30 45.58 -34.61
C ALA A 106 -74.80 45.81 -34.90
N SER A 107 -75.11 46.96 -35.50
CA SER A 107 -76.41 47.28 -36.10
C SER A 107 -76.19 47.71 -37.55
N TRP A 108 -76.72 46.93 -38.49
CA TRP A 108 -76.60 47.13 -39.94
C TRP A 108 -77.95 47.55 -40.53
N GLU A 109 -77.96 48.46 -41.50
CA GLU A 109 -79.15 48.86 -42.24
C GLU A 109 -79.03 48.42 -43.70
N ARG A 110 -79.85 47.46 -44.12
CA ARG A 110 -79.88 46.94 -45.50
C ARG A 110 -80.86 47.74 -46.36
N ARG A 111 -80.34 48.61 -47.22
CA ARG A 111 -81.10 49.51 -48.12
C ARG A 111 -80.74 49.23 -49.59
N ASN A 112 -81.76 48.90 -50.40
CA ASN A 112 -81.60 48.59 -51.84
C ASN A 112 -80.55 47.49 -52.15
N GLY A 113 -80.28 46.60 -51.21
CA GLY A 113 -79.28 45.53 -51.35
C GLY A 113 -77.84 45.91 -50.95
N ALA A 114 -77.60 47.15 -50.51
CA ALA A 114 -76.36 47.54 -49.84
C ALA A 114 -76.56 47.57 -48.32
N PHE A 115 -75.51 47.29 -47.56
CA PHE A 115 -75.49 47.44 -46.11
C PHE A 115 -74.89 48.80 -45.73
N TYR A 116 -75.30 49.31 -44.57
CA TYR A 116 -74.77 50.54 -43.98
C TYR A 116 -74.62 50.32 -42.48
N GLU A 117 -73.45 50.60 -41.92
CA GLU A 117 -73.26 50.60 -40.46
C GLU A 117 -74.13 51.69 -39.83
N ARG A 118 -74.89 51.32 -38.80
CA ARG A 118 -75.51 52.26 -37.85
C ARG A 118 -74.74 52.31 -36.53
N THR A 119 -74.32 51.14 -36.07
CA THR A 119 -73.55 50.95 -34.83
C THR A 119 -72.49 49.87 -35.11
N ALA A 120 -71.21 50.23 -35.08
CA ALA A 120 -70.10 49.29 -35.15
C ALA A 120 -70.18 48.21 -34.04
N PRO A 121 -69.73 46.97 -34.31
CA PRO A 121 -69.45 46.02 -33.24
C PRO A 121 -68.25 46.50 -32.40
N ASP A 122 -68.14 46.09 -31.13
CA ASP A 122 -66.99 46.48 -30.28
C ASP A 122 -65.79 45.53 -30.49
N ILE A 123 -65.41 45.35 -31.77
CA ILE A 123 -64.17 44.71 -32.21
C ILE A 123 -63.18 45.82 -32.53
N ARG A 124 -61.98 45.82 -31.96
CA ARG A 124 -60.98 46.86 -32.24
C ARG A 124 -59.59 46.26 -32.32
N TYR A 125 -58.82 46.72 -33.29
CA TYR A 125 -57.39 46.49 -33.36
C TYR A 125 -56.69 47.85 -33.44
N ASP A 126 -55.54 47.99 -32.76
CA ASP A 126 -54.75 49.23 -32.71
C ASP A 126 -53.29 49.04 -33.15
N GLY A 127 -52.98 47.88 -33.74
CA GLY A 127 -51.63 47.43 -34.12
C GLY A 127 -51.03 46.44 -33.12
N ASP A 128 -51.38 46.55 -31.84
CA ASP A 128 -50.79 45.71 -30.78
C ASP A 128 -51.83 44.81 -30.10
N PHE A 129 -53.09 45.26 -29.97
CA PHE A 129 -54.11 44.55 -29.18
C PHE A 129 -55.44 44.38 -29.92
N LEU A 130 -55.82 43.13 -30.19
CA LEU A 130 -57.19 42.80 -30.59
C LEU A 130 -58.12 42.77 -29.36
N ARG A 131 -59.04 43.72 -29.28
CA ARG A 131 -60.20 43.66 -28.38
C ARG A 131 -61.39 43.09 -29.14
N LEU A 132 -61.78 41.86 -28.80
CA LEU A 132 -62.97 41.22 -29.32
C LEU A 132 -64.10 41.24 -28.27
N ARG A 133 -65.25 41.85 -28.60
CA ARG A 133 -66.49 41.76 -27.83
C ARG A 133 -67.66 41.46 -28.76
N LEU A 134 -67.99 40.17 -28.86
CA LEU A 134 -69.11 39.68 -29.64
C LEU A 134 -70.32 39.49 -28.73
N LEU A 135 -71.48 39.95 -29.19
CA LEU A 135 -72.78 39.65 -28.59
C LEU A 135 -73.40 38.44 -29.29
N SER A 136 -73.46 37.29 -28.61
CA SER A 136 -74.15 36.09 -29.09
C SER A 136 -75.60 36.05 -28.60
N LEU A 137 -76.54 35.91 -29.52
CA LEU A 137 -77.97 35.82 -29.25
C LEU A 137 -78.44 34.38 -29.47
N SER A 138 -79.05 33.77 -28.45
CA SER A 138 -79.63 32.42 -28.52
C SER A 138 -81.15 32.44 -28.27
N GLU A 139 -81.87 31.53 -28.92
CA GLU A 139 -83.33 31.38 -28.79
C GLU A 139 -83.70 30.37 -27.69
N ASP A 140 -83.78 30.83 -26.44
CA ASP A 140 -84.38 30.09 -25.32
C ASP A 140 -85.79 30.64 -24.99
N ASP A 141 -86.81 29.83 -25.26
CA ASP A 141 -88.24 30.08 -24.97
C ASP A 141 -88.76 31.47 -25.44
N ILE A 142 -88.97 31.60 -26.76
CA ILE A 142 -89.74 32.69 -27.37
C ILE A 142 -91.25 32.48 -27.17
N SER A 143 -91.96 33.57 -26.84
CA SER A 143 -93.42 33.66 -26.86
C SER A 143 -93.84 34.95 -27.56
N ASP A 144 -94.86 34.87 -28.42
CA ASP A 144 -95.28 35.87 -29.43
C ASP A 144 -95.48 37.34 -28.97
N GLU A 145 -95.48 37.65 -27.67
CA GLU A 145 -95.87 38.97 -27.14
C GLU A 145 -94.84 39.72 -26.26
N SER A 146 -93.68 39.15 -25.89
CA SER A 146 -92.64 39.92 -25.16
C SER A 146 -91.26 39.29 -25.14
N ALA A 147 -90.23 40.10 -25.42
CA ALA A 147 -88.83 39.70 -25.33
C ALA A 147 -88.09 40.32 -24.14
N VAL A 148 -87.06 39.61 -23.68
CA VAL A 148 -86.21 39.98 -22.54
C VAL A 148 -84.80 39.43 -22.81
N ALA A 149 -83.80 40.05 -22.21
CA ALA A 149 -82.39 39.72 -22.26
C ALA A 149 -81.82 39.54 -20.82
N ARG A 150 -81.00 38.51 -20.53
CA ARG A 150 -80.18 38.25 -19.31
C ARG A 150 -78.75 37.95 -19.78
N PRO A 151 -77.64 38.33 -19.14
CA PRO A 151 -76.30 37.84 -19.53
C PRO A 151 -76.16 36.31 -19.45
N ASP A 152 -75.20 35.74 -20.20
CA ASP A 152 -74.71 34.39 -19.87
C ASP A 152 -73.83 34.51 -18.63
N TYR A 153 -74.02 33.60 -17.70
CA TYR A 153 -73.08 33.37 -16.61
C TYR A 153 -72.44 31.99 -16.69
N ASP A 154 -72.91 31.13 -17.61
CA ASP A 154 -72.48 29.74 -17.75
C ASP A 154 -71.65 29.52 -19.05
N SER A 155 -71.28 30.61 -19.76
CA SER A 155 -70.48 30.56 -20.98
C SER A 155 -69.01 30.26 -20.70
N ASP A 156 -68.52 29.15 -21.27
CA ASP A 156 -67.13 28.69 -21.21
C ASP A 156 -66.20 29.38 -22.22
N LEU A 157 -66.73 30.27 -23.06
CA LEU A 157 -66.01 30.90 -24.17
C LEU A 157 -64.71 31.62 -23.74
N PRO A 158 -64.67 32.41 -22.64
CA PRO A 158 -63.42 33.04 -22.19
C PRO A 158 -62.36 32.03 -21.76
N GLU A 159 -62.76 30.92 -21.12
CA GLU A 159 -61.85 29.86 -20.69
C GLU A 159 -61.32 29.07 -21.90
N ARG A 160 -62.18 28.78 -22.89
CA ARG A 160 -61.80 28.14 -24.15
C ARG A 160 -60.82 28.99 -24.97
N LEU A 161 -61.06 30.30 -25.08
CA LEU A 161 -60.13 31.22 -25.75
C LEU A 161 -58.79 31.32 -25.01
N GLN A 162 -58.81 31.40 -23.67
CA GLN A 162 -57.57 31.44 -22.89
C GLN A 162 -56.78 30.11 -22.98
N THR A 163 -57.48 28.97 -23.02
CA THR A 163 -56.85 27.64 -23.18
C THR A 163 -56.27 27.48 -24.59
N SER A 164 -57.03 27.84 -25.62
CA SER A 164 -56.58 27.81 -27.02
C SER A 164 -55.33 28.68 -27.22
N ARG A 165 -55.34 29.92 -26.72
CA ARG A 165 -54.17 30.82 -26.75
C ARG A 165 -52.94 30.19 -26.06
N LYS A 166 -53.08 29.64 -24.86
CA LYS A 166 -51.94 29.04 -24.14
C LYS A 166 -51.35 27.83 -24.84
N GLU A 167 -52.20 26.99 -25.43
CA GLU A 167 -51.74 25.84 -26.23
C GLU A 167 -51.21 26.25 -27.62
N ALA A 168 -51.46 27.49 -28.04
CA ALA A 168 -50.86 28.09 -29.23
C ALA A 168 -49.47 28.66 -28.94
N GLU A 169 -49.32 29.41 -27.84
CA GLU A 169 -48.03 29.91 -27.33
C GLU A 169 -47.02 28.75 -27.20
N LYS A 170 -47.43 27.65 -26.55
CA LYS A 170 -46.66 26.38 -26.45
C LYS A 170 -46.28 25.72 -27.79
N LYS A 171 -46.91 26.09 -28.90
CA LYS A 171 -46.63 25.51 -30.24
C LYS A 171 -45.89 26.48 -31.16
N GLY A 172 -45.49 27.67 -30.69
CA GLY A 172 -44.92 28.72 -31.55
C GLY A 172 -45.92 29.27 -32.56
N TYR A 173 -47.21 29.33 -32.19
CA TYR A 173 -48.28 29.83 -33.05
C TYR A 173 -48.55 31.30 -32.75
N ASN A 174 -48.06 32.15 -33.65
CA ASN A 174 -47.99 33.60 -33.57
C ASN A 174 -49.05 34.32 -34.42
N ASP A 175 -49.68 33.65 -35.38
CA ASP A 175 -50.69 34.23 -36.27
C ASP A 175 -52.11 33.94 -35.76
N LEU A 176 -53.07 34.85 -35.99
CA LEU A 176 -54.47 34.70 -35.61
C LEU A 176 -55.40 34.79 -36.83
N ALA A 177 -56.28 33.80 -36.97
CA ALA A 177 -57.40 33.86 -37.90
C ALA A 177 -58.72 34.12 -37.16
N LEU A 178 -59.49 35.08 -37.67
CA LEU A 178 -60.88 35.36 -37.29
C LEU A 178 -61.76 35.16 -38.53
N VAL A 179 -62.68 34.20 -38.49
CA VAL A 179 -63.56 33.88 -39.64
C VAL A 179 -65.02 34.04 -39.22
N ILE A 180 -65.74 34.95 -39.90
CA ILE A 180 -67.15 35.26 -39.65
C ILE A 180 -67.97 34.80 -40.85
N LYS A 181 -68.87 33.84 -40.66
CA LYS A 181 -69.80 33.34 -41.68
C LYS A 181 -71.21 33.78 -41.33
N SER A 182 -71.85 34.59 -42.18
CA SER A 182 -73.19 35.17 -41.94
C SER A 182 -73.86 35.61 -43.24
N GLU A 183 -75.20 35.52 -43.31
CA GLU A 183 -75.98 36.16 -44.39
C GLU A 183 -75.73 37.67 -44.54
N TYR A 184 -75.18 38.34 -43.51
CA TYR A 184 -74.85 39.76 -43.46
C TYR A 184 -73.34 40.06 -43.65
N HIS A 185 -72.58 39.10 -44.19
CA HIS A 185 -71.12 39.19 -44.42
C HIS A 185 -70.66 40.48 -45.11
N ASP A 186 -71.42 41.06 -46.05
CA ASP A 186 -71.07 42.34 -46.69
C ASP A 186 -70.86 43.46 -45.66
N GLY A 187 -71.73 43.56 -44.65
CA GLY A 187 -71.61 44.56 -43.58
C GLY A 187 -70.43 44.28 -42.63
N TRP A 188 -70.17 42.99 -42.35
CA TRP A 188 -68.98 42.59 -41.61
C TRP A 188 -67.68 42.90 -42.38
N TYR A 189 -67.67 42.73 -43.70
CA TYR A 189 -66.53 43.04 -44.55
C TYR A 189 -66.29 44.55 -44.64
N ASP A 190 -67.33 45.34 -44.93
CA ASP A 190 -67.25 46.82 -44.99
C ASP A 190 -66.68 47.42 -43.68
N TYR A 191 -66.93 46.78 -42.54
CA TYR A 191 -66.34 47.15 -41.26
C TYR A 191 -64.89 46.66 -41.09
N LEU A 192 -64.65 45.36 -41.35
CA LEU A 192 -63.35 44.73 -41.10
C LEU A 192 -62.28 45.14 -42.11
N GLU A 193 -62.62 45.50 -43.36
CA GLU A 193 -61.70 46.11 -44.35
C GLU A 193 -60.99 47.35 -43.77
N GLY A 194 -61.59 48.03 -42.80
CA GLY A 194 -60.94 49.09 -42.04
C GLY A 194 -59.67 48.66 -41.28
N PHE A 195 -59.46 47.36 -41.03
CA PHE A 195 -58.26 46.82 -40.40
C PHE A 195 -57.13 46.53 -41.41
N ASP A 196 -57.37 46.54 -42.72
CA ASP A 196 -56.31 46.45 -43.75
C ASP A 196 -55.39 47.71 -43.78
N GLU A 197 -55.61 48.69 -42.89
CA GLU A 197 -54.67 49.80 -42.66
C GLU A 197 -53.41 49.40 -41.86
N TYR A 198 -53.43 48.23 -41.20
CA TYR A 198 -52.30 47.70 -40.43
C TYR A 198 -51.49 46.71 -41.29
N GLU A 199 -50.15 46.85 -41.33
CA GLU A 199 -49.29 46.10 -42.26
C GLU A 199 -49.28 44.57 -42.05
N ASN A 200 -49.67 44.10 -40.87
CA ASN A 200 -49.74 42.69 -40.49
C ASN A 200 -51.16 42.10 -40.57
N VAL A 201 -52.14 42.83 -41.11
CA VAL A 201 -53.53 42.36 -41.23
C VAL A 201 -53.90 42.15 -42.70
N SER A 202 -54.73 41.15 -42.96
CA SER A 202 -55.32 40.91 -44.29
C SER A 202 -56.75 40.40 -44.19
N VAL A 203 -57.67 41.12 -44.82
CA VAL A 203 -59.11 40.82 -44.84
C VAL A 203 -59.55 40.29 -46.21
N TYR A 204 -60.23 39.15 -46.20
CA TYR A 204 -60.67 38.44 -47.40
C TYR A 204 -62.20 38.32 -47.41
N PRO A 205 -62.90 38.94 -48.39
CA PRO A 205 -64.32 38.72 -48.60
C PRO A 205 -64.57 37.41 -49.34
N ASN A 206 -65.65 36.72 -48.98
CA ASN A 206 -66.19 35.56 -49.70
C ASN A 206 -65.19 34.43 -49.91
N ASN A 207 -64.45 34.10 -48.84
CA ASN A 207 -63.48 33.01 -48.91
C ASN A 207 -64.17 31.63 -48.86
N GLN A 208 -64.14 30.91 -49.99
CA GLN A 208 -64.61 29.54 -50.11
C GLN A 208 -63.66 28.51 -49.45
N SER A 209 -62.48 28.91 -49.01
CA SER A 209 -61.50 28.07 -48.31
C SER A 209 -60.70 28.91 -47.29
N PRO A 210 -61.35 29.32 -46.18
CA PRO A 210 -60.70 30.04 -45.09
C PRO A 210 -59.66 29.16 -44.39
N ARG A 211 -58.72 29.80 -43.65
CA ARG A 211 -57.71 29.08 -42.85
C ARG A 211 -58.36 28.20 -41.77
N ILE A 212 -59.50 28.62 -41.24
CA ILE A 212 -60.29 27.91 -40.22
C ILE A 212 -61.79 27.97 -40.51
N GLY A 213 -62.55 27.01 -39.97
CA GLY A 213 -63.99 26.92 -40.17
C GLY A 213 -64.43 26.58 -41.61
N PRO A 214 -65.76 26.58 -41.89
CA PRO A 214 -66.30 26.29 -43.20
C PRO A 214 -66.39 27.54 -44.10
N GLY A 215 -65.81 27.47 -45.30
CA GLY A 215 -65.89 28.55 -46.30
C GLY A 215 -67.20 28.60 -47.08
N SER A 216 -67.62 29.81 -47.46
CA SER A 216 -68.78 30.05 -48.33
C SER A 216 -68.74 31.43 -49.01
N ASP A 217 -69.67 31.67 -49.94
CA ASP A 217 -69.96 32.98 -50.54
C ASP A 217 -70.64 33.96 -49.54
N THR A 218 -70.51 33.69 -48.23
CA THR A 218 -71.07 34.47 -47.12
C THR A 218 -70.10 34.49 -45.92
N THR A 219 -68.80 34.42 -46.19
CA THR A 219 -67.73 34.32 -45.19
C THR A 219 -66.74 35.47 -45.36
N VAL A 220 -66.47 36.20 -44.27
CA VAL A 220 -65.36 37.14 -44.14
C VAL A 220 -64.27 36.47 -43.33
N GLN A 221 -63.02 36.59 -43.77
CA GLN A 221 -61.86 36.16 -43.00
C GLN A 221 -60.95 37.34 -42.73
N VAL A 222 -60.46 37.47 -41.51
CA VAL A 222 -59.33 38.32 -41.13
C VAL A 222 -58.18 37.41 -40.73
N ILE A 223 -56.99 37.69 -41.24
CA ILE A 223 -55.71 37.13 -40.78
C ILE A 223 -54.93 38.27 -40.14
N MET A 224 -54.31 38.01 -39.00
CA MET A 224 -53.42 38.93 -38.29
C MET A 224 -52.12 38.18 -38.01
N GLU A 225 -51.02 38.60 -38.62
CA GLU A 225 -49.70 37.98 -38.48
C GLU A 225 -49.00 38.49 -37.22
N ASN A 226 -48.24 37.63 -36.54
CA ASN A 226 -47.42 37.98 -35.35
C ASN A 226 -48.19 38.71 -34.23
N VAL A 227 -49.40 38.27 -33.88
CA VAL A 227 -50.19 38.84 -32.76
C VAL A 227 -49.71 38.44 -31.37
N SER A 228 -48.79 37.48 -31.29
CA SER A 228 -48.06 37.11 -30.07
C SER A 228 -46.60 36.88 -30.41
N GLU A 229 -45.72 37.57 -29.67
CA GLU A 229 -44.31 37.21 -29.56
C GLU A 229 -44.24 35.90 -28.74
N THR A 230 -43.53 34.90 -29.25
CA THR A 230 -43.14 33.68 -28.51
C THR A 230 -41.63 33.61 -28.49
N ASP A 231 -41.06 33.41 -27.31
CA ASP A 231 -39.63 33.09 -27.20
C ASP A 231 -39.42 31.61 -27.57
N ALA A 232 -38.46 31.36 -28.46
CA ALA A 232 -38.08 30.00 -28.85
C ALA A 232 -37.62 29.19 -27.63
N ALA A 233 -37.78 27.87 -27.68
CA ALA A 233 -37.36 27.01 -26.58
C ALA A 233 -35.85 27.17 -26.30
N ASP A 234 -35.50 27.18 -25.01
CA ASP A 234 -34.15 27.47 -24.52
C ASP A 234 -33.95 26.66 -23.23
N PHE A 235 -33.21 25.54 -23.33
CA PHE A 235 -33.14 24.51 -22.28
C PHE A 235 -31.94 24.72 -21.34
N TRP A 236 -32.22 25.32 -20.18
CA TRP A 236 -31.23 25.64 -19.15
C TRP A 236 -31.16 24.57 -18.06
N ILE A 237 -29.96 24.37 -17.52
CA ILE A 237 -29.71 23.49 -16.37
C ILE A 237 -30.02 24.28 -15.10
N ARG A 238 -31.24 24.14 -14.63
CA ARG A 238 -31.76 24.87 -13.46
C ARG A 238 -31.07 24.46 -12.17
N THR A 239 -30.76 23.17 -12.02
CA THR A 239 -30.19 22.58 -10.81
C THR A 239 -29.52 21.26 -11.17
N ASP A 240 -28.22 21.18 -10.94
CA ASP A 240 -27.53 19.90 -10.82
C ASP A 240 -27.82 19.30 -9.43
N HIS A 241 -28.09 17.99 -9.37
CA HIS A 241 -28.28 17.24 -8.12
C HIS A 241 -27.16 16.23 -7.89
N GLY A 242 -26.21 16.09 -8.82
CA GLY A 242 -25.13 15.11 -8.75
C GLY A 242 -25.64 13.70 -8.51
N ILE A 243 -24.93 12.95 -7.67
CA ILE A 243 -25.27 11.55 -7.38
C ILE A 243 -26.51 11.51 -6.48
N VAL A 244 -27.46 10.64 -6.83
CA VAL A 244 -28.76 10.52 -6.12
C VAL A 244 -29.08 9.09 -5.69
N SER A 245 -28.06 8.23 -5.64
CA SER A 245 -28.16 6.78 -5.44
C SER A 245 -26.96 6.27 -4.67
N GLY A 246 -27.16 5.26 -3.81
CA GLY A 246 -26.13 4.80 -2.88
C GLY A 246 -26.25 5.52 -1.53
N GLN A 247 -25.46 5.07 -0.55
CA GLN A 247 -25.55 5.54 0.84
C GLN A 247 -24.97 6.93 1.05
N HIS A 248 -23.92 7.29 0.29
CA HIS A 248 -23.11 8.52 0.45
C HIS A 248 -23.38 9.52 -0.69
N ALA A 249 -24.56 9.45 -1.30
CA ALA A 249 -24.94 10.26 -2.45
C ALA A 249 -24.95 11.77 -2.16
N ASP A 250 -25.23 12.17 -0.91
CA ASP A 250 -25.20 13.58 -0.47
C ASP A 250 -23.79 14.18 -0.35
N GLU A 251 -22.75 13.35 -0.45
CA GLU A 251 -21.33 13.74 -0.55
C GLU A 251 -20.82 13.67 -2.00
N ASN A 252 -21.69 13.37 -2.98
CA ASN A 252 -21.33 12.97 -4.35
C ASN A 252 -20.39 11.76 -4.40
N THR A 253 -20.54 10.82 -3.46
CA THR A 253 -19.74 9.59 -3.41
C THR A 253 -20.58 8.38 -3.77
N PHE A 254 -20.02 7.47 -4.57
CA PHE A 254 -20.62 6.17 -4.86
C PHE A 254 -19.64 5.03 -4.57
N VAL A 255 -20.12 4.04 -3.82
CA VAL A 255 -19.37 2.84 -3.46
C VAL A 255 -19.69 1.74 -4.46
N GLU A 256 -18.68 1.09 -5.05
CA GLU A 256 -18.84 0.06 -6.09
C GLU A 256 -19.80 -1.06 -5.66
N ASP A 257 -19.60 -1.59 -4.46
CA ASP A 257 -20.41 -2.69 -3.89
C ASP A 257 -21.82 -2.26 -3.42
N SER A 258 -22.24 -1.03 -3.72
CA SER A 258 -23.59 -0.53 -3.49
C SER A 258 -24.64 -1.42 -4.19
N PRO A 259 -25.72 -1.83 -3.49
CA PRO A 259 -26.83 -2.56 -4.11
C PRO A 259 -27.74 -1.65 -4.96
N ASP A 260 -27.58 -0.33 -4.87
CA ASP A 260 -28.32 0.65 -5.67
C ASP A 260 -27.55 0.97 -6.97
N PRO A 261 -28.22 1.14 -8.12
CA PRO A 261 -27.55 1.45 -9.38
C PRO A 261 -27.01 2.88 -9.38
N PHE A 262 -25.81 3.09 -9.93
CA PHE A 262 -25.20 4.42 -10.11
C PHE A 262 -26.11 5.35 -10.93
N ARG A 263 -26.47 6.51 -10.35
CA ARG A 263 -27.32 7.52 -10.96
C ARG A 263 -26.91 8.95 -10.66
N LEU A 264 -26.84 9.73 -11.75
CA LEU A 264 -26.74 11.19 -11.73
C LEU A 264 -28.08 11.82 -12.13
N GLN A 265 -28.40 13.01 -11.62
CA GLN A 265 -29.62 13.75 -11.95
C GLN A 265 -29.40 15.26 -12.12
N ALA A 266 -30.07 15.84 -13.11
CA ALA A 266 -30.15 17.28 -13.32
C ALA A 266 -31.60 17.70 -13.62
N THR A 267 -32.00 18.87 -13.14
CA THR A 267 -33.28 19.50 -13.50
C THR A 267 -33.08 20.48 -14.63
N ILE A 268 -33.69 20.20 -15.78
CA ILE A 268 -33.67 21.03 -16.97
C ILE A 268 -34.97 21.83 -17.05
N GLU A 269 -34.87 23.11 -17.36
CA GLU A 269 -36.01 24.03 -17.52
C GLU A 269 -35.98 24.67 -18.90
N ASN A 270 -37.09 24.57 -19.64
CA ASN A 270 -37.27 25.32 -20.87
C ASN A 270 -37.75 26.73 -20.51
N THR A 271 -36.88 27.72 -20.69
CA THR A 271 -37.15 29.11 -20.29
C THR A 271 -37.91 29.93 -21.35
N GLY A 272 -38.00 29.41 -22.58
CA GLY A 272 -38.84 29.97 -23.65
C GLY A 272 -40.32 29.61 -23.52
N ASP A 273 -41.12 30.03 -24.50
CA ASP A 273 -42.57 29.75 -24.57
C ASP A 273 -42.89 28.46 -25.34
N GLU A 274 -42.05 28.10 -26.31
CA GLU A 274 -42.32 27.02 -27.27
C GLU A 274 -41.97 25.62 -26.72
N ARG A 275 -42.76 24.60 -27.07
CA ARG A 275 -42.44 23.20 -26.79
C ARG A 275 -41.36 22.69 -27.76
N GLN A 276 -40.24 22.25 -27.22
CA GLN A 276 -39.17 21.57 -27.97
C GLN A 276 -38.86 20.20 -27.38
N ARG A 277 -38.22 19.34 -28.19
CA ARG A 277 -37.65 18.06 -27.75
C ARG A 277 -36.18 17.98 -28.13
N GLN A 278 -35.33 17.86 -27.13
CA GLN A 278 -33.88 18.01 -27.21
C GLN A 278 -33.20 16.82 -26.52
N ASP A 279 -31.97 16.53 -26.92
CA ASP A 279 -31.16 15.52 -26.27
C ASP A 279 -30.33 16.21 -25.17
N VAL A 280 -30.38 15.68 -23.94
CA VAL A 280 -29.64 16.14 -22.76
C VAL A 280 -28.59 15.08 -22.48
N ASN A 281 -27.31 15.45 -22.54
CA ASN A 281 -26.20 14.52 -22.43
C ASN A 281 -25.51 14.65 -21.08
N LEU A 282 -24.94 13.55 -20.63
CA LEU A 282 -24.02 13.48 -19.51
C LEU A 282 -22.70 12.93 -20.03
N THR A 283 -21.64 13.71 -19.89
CA THR A 283 -20.27 13.33 -20.23
C THR A 283 -19.46 13.23 -18.94
N ILE A 284 -18.67 12.16 -18.77
CA ILE A 284 -17.80 11.93 -17.61
C ILE A 284 -16.36 11.81 -18.08
N THR A 285 -15.44 12.50 -17.38
CA THR A 285 -14.01 12.54 -17.68
C THR A 285 -13.14 12.18 -16.47
N ASP A 286 -11.99 11.55 -16.71
CA ASP A 286 -10.93 11.40 -15.70
C ASP A 286 -10.24 12.74 -15.35
N LYS A 287 -9.33 12.67 -14.37
CA LYS A 287 -8.45 13.77 -13.94
C LYS A 287 -7.57 14.38 -15.05
N ASP A 288 -7.31 13.63 -16.12
CA ASP A 288 -6.55 14.09 -17.29
C ASP A 288 -7.44 14.73 -18.37
N GLY A 289 -8.77 14.73 -18.15
CA GLY A 289 -9.78 15.27 -19.06
C GLY A 289 -10.16 14.31 -20.20
N THR A 290 -9.84 13.03 -20.10
CA THR A 290 -10.22 12.00 -21.08
C THR A 290 -11.67 11.57 -20.88
N GLU A 291 -12.45 11.57 -21.96
CA GLU A 291 -13.83 11.09 -21.96
C GLU A 291 -13.90 9.57 -21.72
N ILE A 292 -14.51 9.18 -20.60
CA ILE A 292 -14.77 7.78 -20.23
C ILE A 292 -16.16 7.34 -20.71
N LEU A 293 -17.14 8.22 -20.56
CA LEU A 293 -18.55 7.93 -20.83
C LEU A 293 -19.27 9.16 -21.39
N ASP A 294 -20.08 8.95 -22.43
CA ASP A 294 -21.06 9.90 -22.94
C ASP A 294 -22.42 9.20 -23.07
N VAL A 295 -23.45 9.70 -22.37
CA VAL A 295 -24.81 9.14 -22.39
C VAL A 295 -25.88 10.22 -22.53
N GLY A 296 -26.66 10.14 -23.61
CA GLY A 296 -27.78 11.05 -23.90
C GLY A 296 -29.15 10.52 -23.48
N ASN A 297 -30.00 11.40 -22.95
CA ASN A 297 -31.42 11.15 -22.70
C ASN A 297 -32.28 12.23 -23.38
N ARG A 298 -33.43 11.85 -23.95
CA ARG A 298 -34.22 12.73 -24.81
C ARG A 298 -35.46 13.27 -24.11
N THR A 299 -35.47 14.57 -23.87
CA THR A 299 -36.46 15.27 -23.04
C THR A 299 -37.34 16.20 -23.89
N GLU A 300 -38.63 16.33 -23.55
CA GLU A 300 -39.59 17.21 -24.25
C GLU A 300 -40.34 18.08 -23.23
N LEU A 301 -40.15 19.40 -23.30
CA LEU A 301 -40.66 20.35 -22.31
C LEU A 301 -41.56 21.39 -22.98
N ASP A 302 -42.73 21.66 -22.39
CA ASP A 302 -43.49 22.88 -22.67
C ASP A 302 -42.68 24.12 -22.26
N GLY A 303 -43.00 25.30 -22.81
CA GLY A 303 -42.43 26.55 -22.32
C GLY A 303 -42.75 26.79 -20.84
N GLY A 304 -41.74 27.19 -20.07
CA GLY A 304 -41.79 27.32 -18.61
C GLY A 304 -41.95 26.01 -17.83
N GLN A 305 -41.78 24.84 -18.46
CA GLN A 305 -41.74 23.54 -17.78
C GLN A 305 -40.31 23.19 -17.37
N ALA A 306 -40.18 22.62 -16.17
CA ALA A 306 -38.96 21.96 -15.71
C ALA A 306 -39.19 20.46 -15.48
N GLU A 307 -38.19 19.63 -15.77
CA GLU A 307 -38.21 18.18 -15.54
C GLU A 307 -36.83 17.70 -15.04
N THR A 308 -36.82 16.72 -14.14
CA THR A 308 -35.58 16.09 -13.68
C THR A 308 -35.22 14.92 -14.60
N VAL A 309 -34.13 15.08 -15.34
CA VAL A 309 -33.52 14.04 -16.17
C VAL A 309 -32.63 13.19 -15.26
N SER A 310 -32.72 11.86 -15.40
CA SER A 310 -31.86 10.93 -14.67
C SER A 310 -31.09 10.05 -15.65
N PHE A 311 -29.79 9.95 -15.39
CA PHE A 311 -28.86 9.06 -16.07
C PHE A 311 -28.63 7.86 -15.15
N THR A 312 -28.71 6.63 -15.67
CA THR A 312 -28.39 5.40 -14.92
C THR A 312 -27.25 4.71 -15.66
N ILE A 313 -26.16 4.44 -14.97
CA ILE A 313 -24.94 3.87 -15.55
C ILE A 313 -24.87 2.39 -15.17
N ASP A 314 -25.42 1.54 -16.04
CA ASP A 314 -25.35 0.09 -15.86
C ASP A 314 -23.91 -0.40 -16.10
N GLY A 315 -23.32 -1.09 -15.12
CA GLY A 315 -21.96 -1.63 -15.23
C GLY A 315 -20.84 -0.60 -14.96
N HIS A 316 -21.09 0.38 -14.09
CA HIS A 316 -20.13 1.41 -13.64
C HIS A 316 -18.72 0.86 -13.33
N ALA A 317 -18.61 -0.29 -12.67
CA ALA A 317 -17.37 -1.03 -12.38
C ALA A 317 -16.45 -1.32 -13.59
N SER A 318 -16.96 -1.26 -14.82
CA SER A 318 -16.16 -1.43 -16.04
C SER A 318 -15.69 -0.12 -16.69
N TYR A 319 -16.07 1.01 -16.11
CA TYR A 319 -15.75 2.36 -16.59
C TYR A 319 -14.94 3.18 -15.56
N PHE A 320 -15.16 2.95 -14.27
CA PHE A 320 -14.54 3.68 -13.17
C PHE A 320 -13.60 2.78 -12.38
N GLU A 321 -12.44 3.32 -12.01
CA GLU A 321 -11.49 2.73 -11.10
C GLU A 321 -11.82 3.20 -9.68
N PRO A 322 -11.88 2.30 -8.68
CA PRO A 322 -12.02 2.69 -7.28
C PRO A 322 -10.91 3.63 -6.81
N GLY A 323 -11.18 4.41 -5.77
CA GLY A 323 -10.25 5.41 -5.25
C GLY A 323 -9.99 6.57 -6.21
N THR A 324 -10.96 6.93 -7.07
CA THR A 324 -10.77 7.97 -8.10
C THR A 324 -11.89 9.01 -8.10
N GLU A 325 -11.53 10.29 -8.14
CA GLU A 325 -12.47 11.39 -8.41
C GLU A 325 -12.61 11.60 -9.94
N TYR A 326 -13.86 11.78 -10.37
CA TYR A 326 -14.25 12.02 -11.76
C TYR A 326 -15.00 13.34 -11.92
N GLU A 327 -14.72 14.05 -13.00
CA GLU A 327 -15.53 15.21 -13.42
C GLU A 327 -16.70 14.76 -14.30
N TYR A 328 -17.82 15.48 -14.24
CA TYR A 328 -18.91 15.34 -15.19
C TYR A 328 -19.50 16.69 -15.63
N ASP A 329 -20.02 16.68 -16.86
CA ASP A 329 -20.75 17.78 -17.47
C ASP A 329 -22.11 17.28 -17.95
N VAL A 330 -23.18 17.93 -17.48
CA VAL A 330 -24.51 17.78 -18.06
C VAL A 330 -24.68 18.89 -19.09
N SER A 331 -25.09 18.55 -20.31
CA SER A 331 -25.21 19.52 -21.41
C SER A 331 -26.52 19.37 -22.19
N THR A 332 -27.02 20.49 -22.69
CA THR A 332 -28.07 20.59 -23.71
C THR A 332 -27.48 21.15 -25.01
N GLU A 333 -28.28 21.48 -26.02
CA GLU A 333 -27.79 22.23 -27.18
C GLU A 333 -27.60 23.74 -26.87
N ASP A 334 -28.16 24.22 -25.75
CA ASP A 334 -28.23 25.64 -25.37
C ASP A 334 -27.36 25.99 -24.14
N ASP A 335 -27.18 25.04 -23.21
CA ASP A 335 -26.56 25.24 -21.88
C ASP A 335 -25.70 24.03 -21.44
N ASN A 336 -24.83 24.21 -20.43
CA ASN A 336 -23.91 23.19 -19.88
C ASN A 336 -23.26 23.67 -18.57
N LEU A 337 -22.59 22.76 -17.85
CA LEU A 337 -21.91 23.07 -16.57
C LEU A 337 -20.50 23.72 -16.77
N ASN A 338 -20.21 24.32 -17.93
CA ASN A 338 -18.85 24.74 -18.34
C ASN A 338 -18.04 25.60 -17.36
N GLU A 339 -18.66 26.32 -16.43
CA GLU A 339 -17.97 27.14 -15.41
C GLU A 339 -17.80 26.43 -14.05
N GLU A 340 -18.64 25.42 -13.75
CA GLU A 340 -18.68 24.66 -12.50
C GLU A 340 -19.10 23.21 -12.81
N ARG A 341 -18.21 22.42 -13.43
CA ARG A 341 -18.43 20.97 -13.62
C ARG A 341 -18.65 20.31 -12.27
N GLY A 342 -19.55 19.32 -12.23
CA GLY A 342 -19.71 18.50 -11.05
C GLY A 342 -18.55 17.52 -10.91
N THR A 343 -18.19 17.18 -9.68
CA THR A 343 -17.30 16.04 -9.40
C THR A 343 -18.04 14.96 -8.63
N PHE A 344 -17.57 13.71 -8.74
CA PHE A 344 -17.97 12.62 -7.87
C PHE A 344 -16.79 11.72 -7.57
N TYR A 345 -16.78 11.13 -6.37
CA TYR A 345 -15.79 10.16 -5.95
C TYR A 345 -16.35 8.73 -6.08
N TYR A 346 -15.56 7.84 -6.67
CA TYR A 346 -15.90 6.43 -6.86
C TYR A 346 -15.03 5.57 -5.94
N ALA A 347 -15.63 5.06 -4.86
CA ALA A 347 -14.97 4.31 -3.80
C ALA A 347 -15.17 2.79 -3.99
N GLU A 348 -14.24 1.98 -3.48
CA GLU A 348 -14.37 0.52 -3.50
C GLU A 348 -15.39 0.06 -2.44
N HIS A 349 -15.17 0.52 -1.21
CA HIS A 349 -15.91 0.15 -0.01
C HIS A 349 -16.31 1.40 0.80
N SER A 350 -17.19 1.24 1.80
CA SER A 350 -17.49 2.34 2.75
C SER A 350 -16.42 2.46 3.82
N GLU A 351 -16.00 1.31 4.36
CA GLU A 351 -14.83 1.19 5.23
C GLU A 351 -13.57 1.63 4.45
N PRO A 352 -12.50 2.12 5.12
CA PRO A 352 -11.25 2.51 4.47
C PRO A 352 -10.63 1.31 3.74
N THR A 353 -9.81 1.60 2.72
CA THR A 353 -9.07 0.57 1.97
C THR A 353 -7.78 1.20 1.47
N LEU A 354 -6.64 0.84 2.04
CA LEU A 354 -5.36 1.51 1.79
C LEU A 354 -4.55 0.80 0.70
N ILE A 355 -4.55 1.37 -0.50
CA ILE A 355 -3.79 0.84 -1.65
C ILE A 355 -2.41 1.51 -1.68
N VAL A 356 -1.35 0.70 -1.68
CA VAL A 356 0.05 1.17 -1.83
C VAL A 356 0.48 0.99 -3.29
N SER A 357 1.18 1.97 -3.87
CA SER A 357 1.63 1.89 -5.27
C SER A 357 2.82 2.79 -5.57
N GLY A 358 3.50 2.54 -6.70
CA GLY A 358 4.55 3.42 -7.23
C GLY A 358 5.76 3.59 -6.31
N PRO A 359 6.45 2.51 -5.91
CA PRO A 359 7.66 2.59 -5.11
C PRO A 359 8.77 3.33 -5.88
N THR A 360 9.47 4.22 -5.18
CA THR A 360 10.57 5.00 -5.75
C THR A 360 11.74 5.11 -4.79
N VAL A 361 12.95 5.23 -5.36
CA VAL A 361 14.19 5.57 -4.65
C VAL A 361 14.69 6.91 -5.17
N ASN A 362 14.86 7.89 -4.27
CA ASN A 362 15.15 9.29 -4.58
C ASN A 362 14.23 9.88 -5.68
N GLY A 363 12.95 9.50 -5.66
CA GLY A 363 11.94 9.89 -6.65
C GLY A 363 12.07 9.23 -8.04
N THR A 364 12.88 8.18 -8.17
CA THR A 364 13.03 7.35 -9.38
C THR A 364 12.27 6.04 -9.21
N ASP A 365 11.46 5.65 -10.20
CA ASP A 365 10.71 4.39 -10.24
C ASP A 365 11.61 3.17 -9.97
N ALA A 366 11.29 2.43 -8.92
CA ALA A 366 12.08 1.31 -8.40
C ALA A 366 11.42 -0.07 -8.65
N THR A 367 10.39 -0.14 -9.51
CA THR A 367 9.59 -1.36 -9.73
C THR A 367 10.25 -2.47 -10.57
N ASP A 368 11.45 -2.24 -11.13
CA ASP A 368 12.11 -3.16 -12.06
C ASP A 368 13.31 -3.88 -11.42
N SER A 369 13.09 -5.09 -10.90
CA SER A 369 14.14 -5.93 -10.30
C SER A 369 15.25 -6.37 -11.27
N ASP A 370 15.05 -6.27 -12.60
CA ASP A 370 16.14 -6.53 -13.56
C ASP A 370 17.05 -5.28 -13.75
N ASN A 371 16.71 -4.14 -13.12
CA ASN A 371 17.42 -2.86 -13.19
C ASN A 371 17.16 -2.03 -11.90
N PRO A 372 17.75 -2.41 -10.75
CA PRO A 372 17.64 -1.64 -9.51
C PRO A 372 18.12 -0.18 -9.68
N VAL A 373 17.59 0.72 -8.85
CA VAL A 373 18.02 2.12 -8.80
C VAL A 373 19.38 2.23 -8.08
N ASP A 374 20.32 2.98 -8.64
CA ASP A 374 21.62 3.30 -8.02
C ASP A 374 21.54 4.70 -7.40
N PRO A 375 21.33 4.84 -6.07
CA PRO A 375 21.24 6.14 -5.42
C PRO A 375 22.64 6.76 -5.30
N SER A 376 22.76 8.02 -5.69
CA SER A 376 24.03 8.77 -5.73
C SER A 376 24.09 9.91 -4.71
N ASP A 377 23.26 9.84 -3.67
CA ASP A 377 23.12 10.87 -2.64
C ASP A 377 23.29 10.19 -1.28
N ASP A 378 24.05 10.80 -0.36
CA ASP A 378 24.41 10.28 0.97
C ASP A 378 23.21 9.76 1.81
N ASP A 379 22.00 10.24 1.51
CA ASP A 379 20.73 9.77 2.07
C ASP A 379 19.85 9.14 0.96
N VAL A 380 19.37 7.92 1.20
CA VAL A 380 18.43 7.16 0.36
C VAL A 380 17.01 7.39 0.87
N ALA A 381 16.18 8.06 0.06
CA ALA A 381 14.76 8.24 0.30
C ALA A 381 13.95 7.15 -0.43
N LEU A 382 13.29 6.29 0.34
CA LEU A 382 12.44 5.20 -0.11
C LEU A 382 10.98 5.60 0.08
N GLU A 383 10.21 5.71 -1.00
CA GLU A 383 8.85 6.27 -0.98
C GLU A 383 7.85 5.40 -1.75
N ALA A 384 6.59 5.34 -1.31
CA ALA A 384 5.47 4.83 -2.11
C ALA A 384 4.17 5.62 -1.85
N ASP A 385 3.35 5.80 -2.88
CA ASP A 385 2.05 6.47 -2.79
C ASP A 385 1.04 5.58 -2.05
N VAL A 386 0.52 6.06 -0.91
CA VAL A 386 -0.58 5.41 -0.17
C VAL A 386 -1.89 6.15 -0.41
N ARG A 387 -2.87 5.45 -0.98
CA ARG A 387 -4.21 5.94 -1.36
C ARG A 387 -5.31 5.28 -0.54
N ASN A 388 -6.20 6.05 0.08
CA ASN A 388 -7.43 5.51 0.66
C ASN A 388 -8.53 5.40 -0.42
N ALA A 389 -8.82 4.19 -0.90
CA ALA A 389 -9.86 3.89 -1.87
C ALA A 389 -11.26 3.69 -1.26
N GLY A 390 -11.38 3.75 0.06
CA GLY A 390 -12.63 3.75 0.81
C GLY A 390 -13.29 5.14 0.90
N VAL A 391 -14.37 5.25 1.67
CA VAL A 391 -15.06 6.53 1.95
C VAL A 391 -14.70 7.09 3.32
N GLU A 392 -14.64 6.25 4.34
CA GLU A 392 -14.27 6.65 5.70
C GLU A 392 -12.76 6.97 5.78
N SER A 393 -12.40 8.07 6.44
CA SER A 393 -11.01 8.48 6.68
C SER A 393 -10.34 7.55 7.70
N VAL A 394 -9.02 7.38 7.59
CA VAL A 394 -8.19 6.74 8.64
C VAL A 394 -7.44 7.80 9.46
N GLU A 395 -7.29 7.52 10.75
CA GLU A 395 -6.46 8.27 11.71
C GLU A 395 -5.51 7.25 12.37
N ASP A 396 -4.21 7.55 12.45
CA ASP A 396 -3.17 6.70 13.07
C ASP A 396 -3.09 5.24 12.56
N GLU A 397 -3.33 4.99 11.25
CA GLU A 397 -3.21 3.64 10.67
C GLU A 397 -1.74 3.35 10.29
N PRO A 398 -1.16 2.18 10.66
CA PRO A 398 0.22 1.87 10.35
C PRO A 398 0.44 1.51 8.88
N VAL A 399 1.53 2.00 8.33
CA VAL A 399 2.17 1.49 7.11
C VAL A 399 3.45 0.81 7.53
N GLU A 400 3.56 -0.49 7.28
CA GLU A 400 4.74 -1.29 7.60
C GLU A 400 5.78 -1.15 6.48
N PHE A 401 7.04 -1.08 6.86
CA PHE A 401 8.21 -1.01 5.97
C PHE A 401 9.17 -2.13 6.33
N VAL A 402 9.67 -2.82 5.31
CA VAL A 402 10.68 -3.89 5.43
C VAL A 402 11.76 -3.62 4.39
N LEU A 403 13.02 -3.81 4.75
CA LEU A 403 14.18 -3.70 3.88
C LEU A 403 15.04 -4.95 4.03
N GLU A 404 15.25 -5.66 2.92
CA GLU A 404 15.98 -6.92 2.83
C GLU A 404 17.26 -6.69 1.99
N HIS A 405 18.35 -7.38 2.33
CA HIS A 405 19.55 -7.45 1.47
C HIS A 405 19.55 -8.75 0.66
N ASP A 406 19.71 -8.68 -0.67
CA ASP A 406 19.46 -9.83 -1.56
C ASP A 406 20.48 -10.99 -1.41
N SER A 407 21.61 -10.77 -0.74
CA SER A 407 22.65 -11.79 -0.51
C SER A 407 22.83 -12.27 0.93
N GLU A 408 22.15 -11.67 1.91
CA GLU A 408 22.33 -11.98 3.34
C GLU A 408 20.99 -12.10 4.07
N ASP A 409 20.93 -12.80 5.21
CA ASP A 409 19.71 -12.96 6.01
C ASP A 409 19.49 -11.72 6.93
N TRP A 410 19.62 -10.52 6.33
CA TRP A 410 19.47 -9.22 6.99
C TRP A 410 18.14 -8.57 6.61
N GLU A 411 17.34 -8.21 7.63
CA GLU A 411 16.03 -7.58 7.50
C GLU A 411 15.92 -6.39 8.48
N GLY A 412 15.74 -5.18 7.95
CA GLY A 412 15.39 -3.98 8.72
C GLY A 412 13.89 -3.67 8.63
N THR A 413 13.22 -3.40 9.74
CA THR A 413 11.77 -3.13 9.77
C THR A 413 11.43 -1.81 10.46
N ASP A 414 10.53 -1.02 9.88
CA ASP A 414 9.99 0.22 10.48
C ASP A 414 8.47 0.34 10.23
N SER A 415 7.82 1.32 10.86
CA SER A 415 6.42 1.67 10.56
C SER A 415 6.12 3.15 10.77
N ASP A 416 5.42 3.76 9.82
CA ASP A 416 4.91 5.13 9.95
C ASP A 416 3.39 5.12 10.15
N LEU A 417 2.85 6.16 10.81
CA LEU A 417 1.42 6.32 11.08
C LEU A 417 0.82 7.36 10.15
N ILE A 418 -0.18 6.95 9.35
CA ILE A 418 -0.81 7.82 8.37
C ILE A 418 -2.23 8.25 8.74
N GLU A 419 -2.54 9.51 8.48
CA GLU A 419 -3.89 10.04 8.32
C GLU A 419 -4.20 10.11 6.82
N ARG A 420 -5.36 9.62 6.37
CA ARG A 420 -5.83 9.75 4.96
C ARG A 420 -7.34 9.87 4.89
N ASP A 421 -7.83 10.99 4.33
CA ASP A 421 -9.24 11.14 3.95
C ASP A 421 -9.63 10.21 2.78
N GLY A 422 -10.91 9.89 2.63
CA GLY A 422 -11.41 9.08 1.52
C GLY A 422 -11.08 9.70 0.16
N GLY A 423 -10.34 8.98 -0.68
CA GLY A 423 -9.83 9.44 -1.97
C GLY A 423 -8.51 10.20 -1.92
N GLU A 424 -7.96 10.47 -0.72
CA GLU A 424 -6.64 11.09 -0.58
C GLU A 424 -5.53 10.12 -1.01
N THR A 425 -4.49 10.67 -1.66
CA THR A 425 -3.25 9.96 -1.99
C THR A 425 -2.08 10.84 -1.56
N ALA A 426 -1.18 10.29 -0.77
CA ALA A 426 0.07 10.92 -0.38
C ALA A 426 1.13 9.87 -0.07
N PRO A 427 2.42 10.15 -0.31
CA PRO A 427 3.48 9.19 -0.08
C PRO A 427 3.65 8.88 1.42
N ALA A 428 4.04 7.65 1.70
CA ALA A 428 4.83 7.30 2.88
C ALA A 428 6.33 7.29 2.47
N SER A 429 7.22 7.72 3.35
CA SER A 429 8.59 8.12 2.99
C SER A 429 9.57 7.87 4.13
N TRP A 430 10.53 6.97 3.89
CA TRP A 430 11.62 6.59 4.78
C TRP A 430 12.92 7.18 4.24
N THR A 431 13.74 7.76 5.11
CA THR A 431 15.08 8.25 4.74
C THR A 431 16.12 7.50 5.55
N ILE A 432 17.06 6.85 4.85
CA ILE A 432 18.12 6.02 5.40
C ILE A 432 19.46 6.58 4.92
N ASN A 433 20.50 6.53 5.75
CA ASN A 433 21.83 6.92 5.31
C ASN A 433 22.46 5.81 4.43
N GLN A 434 22.99 6.17 3.25
CA GLN A 434 23.57 5.19 2.33
C GLN A 434 24.78 4.46 2.94
N THR A 435 25.58 5.15 3.75
CA THR A 435 26.80 4.61 4.37
C THR A 435 26.54 3.69 5.58
N SER A 436 25.28 3.54 6.01
CA SER A 436 24.87 2.53 7.01
C SER A 436 24.16 1.32 6.39
N LEU A 437 24.00 1.30 5.06
CA LEU A 437 23.52 0.12 4.32
C LEU A 437 24.70 -0.71 3.85
N LEU A 438 24.47 -2.01 3.64
CA LEU A 438 25.47 -2.92 3.06
C LEU A 438 25.79 -2.51 1.60
N GLU A 439 26.96 -2.89 1.07
CA GLU A 439 27.19 -2.78 -0.37
C GLU A 439 26.49 -3.95 -1.08
N GLY A 440 25.53 -3.65 -1.98
CA GLY A 440 24.80 -4.69 -2.70
C GLY A 440 23.37 -4.32 -3.12
N GLU A 441 22.65 -5.32 -3.62
CA GLU A 441 21.26 -5.18 -4.08
C GLU A 441 20.30 -5.32 -2.89
N HIS A 442 19.40 -4.36 -2.76
CA HIS A 442 18.45 -4.23 -1.66
C HIS A 442 17.02 -4.21 -2.21
N THR A 443 16.13 -4.91 -1.51
CA THR A 443 14.70 -4.95 -1.79
C THR A 443 13.96 -4.32 -0.62
N PHE A 444 13.17 -3.26 -0.85
CA PHE A 444 12.28 -2.69 0.16
C PHE A 444 10.82 -3.00 -0.16
N THR A 445 10.02 -3.31 0.85
CA THR A 445 8.59 -3.57 0.76
C THR A 445 7.83 -2.63 1.69
N ILE A 446 6.82 -1.95 1.16
CA ILE A 446 5.91 -1.08 1.91
C ILE A 446 4.52 -1.70 1.85
N SER A 447 3.90 -1.94 3.01
CA SER A 447 2.62 -2.62 3.11
C SER A 447 1.62 -1.92 4.04
N THR A 448 0.36 -2.18 3.77
CA THR A 448 -0.82 -1.80 4.57
C THR A 448 -1.65 -3.07 4.81
N PRO A 449 -2.70 -3.03 5.65
CA PRO A 449 -3.59 -4.17 5.83
C PRO A 449 -4.28 -4.69 4.55
N ASP A 450 -4.32 -3.90 3.48
CA ASP A 450 -5.03 -4.19 2.23
C ASP A 450 -4.14 -4.41 1.00
N SER A 451 -2.88 -3.94 1.03
CA SER A 451 -2.00 -3.86 -0.16
C SER A 451 -0.52 -3.84 0.22
N GLU A 452 0.34 -4.39 -0.63
CA GLU A 452 1.80 -4.35 -0.51
C GLU A 452 2.43 -3.93 -1.85
N VAL A 453 3.61 -3.30 -1.81
CA VAL A 453 4.42 -3.03 -3.00
C VAL A 453 5.90 -3.05 -2.66
N SER A 454 6.72 -3.59 -3.56
CA SER A 454 8.17 -3.69 -3.37
C SER A 454 8.94 -2.92 -4.44
N GLY A 455 10.09 -2.36 -4.08
CA GLY A 455 11.03 -1.70 -4.99
C GLY A 455 12.47 -2.13 -4.72
N HIS A 456 13.34 -1.93 -5.72
CA HIS A 456 14.71 -2.45 -5.73
C HIS A 456 15.73 -1.34 -5.97
N PHE A 457 16.84 -1.37 -5.21
CA PHE A 457 17.95 -0.45 -5.37
C PHE A 457 19.30 -1.15 -5.11
N TYR A 458 20.39 -0.55 -5.57
CA TYR A 458 21.73 -1.10 -5.45
C TYR A 458 22.64 -0.05 -4.82
N VAL A 459 23.20 -0.38 -3.66
CA VAL A 459 24.16 0.48 -2.95
C VAL A 459 25.55 0.15 -3.48
N SER A 460 26.21 1.14 -4.10
CA SER A 460 27.54 1.01 -4.70
C SER A 460 28.70 1.50 -3.82
N GLU A 461 28.38 2.14 -2.69
CA GLU A 461 29.32 2.73 -1.71
C GLU A 461 28.71 2.55 -0.31
N GLY A 462 28.65 1.29 0.15
CA GLY A 462 28.04 0.87 1.44
C GLY A 462 29.05 0.28 2.42
N LEU A 463 28.56 -0.41 3.45
CA LEU A 463 29.36 -1.27 4.33
C LEU A 463 29.74 -2.55 3.57
N ASP A 464 31.02 -2.69 3.23
CA ASP A 464 31.57 -3.89 2.58
C ASP A 464 31.78 -5.02 3.60
N VAL A 465 30.75 -5.86 3.74
CA VAL A 465 30.76 -7.11 4.52
C VAL A 465 31.75 -8.17 3.99
N GLY A 466 32.30 -8.00 2.78
CA GLY A 466 33.37 -8.84 2.24
C GLY A 466 34.78 -8.42 2.64
N SER A 467 34.96 -7.27 3.31
CA SER A 467 36.27 -6.69 3.58
C SER A 467 37.02 -7.35 4.75
N SER A 468 38.26 -7.77 4.49
CA SER A 468 39.21 -8.31 5.49
C SER A 468 39.81 -7.24 6.41
N GLU A 469 39.39 -5.98 6.30
CA GLU A 469 39.94 -4.83 7.03
C GLU A 469 38.82 -4.06 7.76
N ILE A 470 39.11 -3.48 8.94
CA ILE A 470 38.10 -2.72 9.69
C ILE A 470 38.38 -1.22 9.58
N HIS A 471 37.45 -0.47 8.99
CA HIS A 471 37.56 0.99 8.92
C HIS A 471 37.13 1.68 10.23
N LEU A 472 38.10 2.26 10.94
CA LEU A 472 37.91 2.94 12.20
C LEU A 472 37.87 4.46 12.04
N GLY A 473 36.89 5.09 12.70
CA GLY A 473 36.87 6.54 12.91
C GLY A 473 38.04 7.05 13.77
N SER A 474 38.20 8.38 13.85
CA SER A 474 39.16 9.04 14.75
C SER A 474 38.66 9.09 16.21
N GLU A 475 39.59 9.08 17.18
CA GLU A 475 39.32 9.03 18.63
C GLU A 475 38.66 7.71 19.11
N THR A 476 38.60 6.68 18.26
CA THR A 476 38.08 5.33 18.59
C THR A 476 39.08 4.58 19.45
N ASP A 477 38.62 4.04 20.58
CA ASP A 477 39.41 3.14 21.44
C ASP A 477 39.32 1.71 20.88
N VAL A 478 40.45 1.01 20.79
CA VAL A 478 40.58 -0.34 20.21
C VAL A 478 41.36 -1.23 21.19
N ASN A 479 40.84 -2.41 21.48
CA ASN A 479 41.52 -3.46 22.23
C ASN A 479 41.79 -4.64 21.29
N VAL A 480 43.05 -4.99 21.05
CA VAL A 480 43.44 -6.18 20.29
C VAL A 480 44.02 -7.20 21.25
N THR A 481 43.44 -8.38 21.27
CA THR A 481 43.86 -9.52 22.09
C THR A 481 44.24 -10.68 21.18
N ILE A 482 45.52 -11.05 21.15
CA ILE A 482 45.92 -12.35 20.57
C ILE A 482 45.44 -13.44 21.54
N VAL A 483 44.46 -14.23 21.09
CA VAL A 483 43.77 -15.29 21.83
C VAL A 483 44.65 -16.53 21.95
N GLY A 484 45.31 -16.88 20.85
CA GLY A 484 46.18 -18.03 20.76
C GLY A 484 46.79 -18.17 19.39
N SER A 485 47.74 -19.10 19.30
CA SER A 485 48.32 -19.59 18.07
C SER A 485 48.69 -21.04 18.34
N GLU A 486 48.16 -21.98 17.55
CA GLU A 486 48.34 -23.41 17.77
C GLU A 486 49.14 -24.04 16.65
N ILE A 487 50.34 -23.51 16.36
CA ILE A 487 51.07 -23.87 15.14
C ILE A 487 52.07 -24.99 15.40
N SER A 488 51.82 -26.21 14.92
CA SER A 488 52.73 -27.31 15.23
C SER A 488 52.78 -28.41 14.19
N ASN A 489 53.94 -29.06 14.07
CA ASN A 489 54.05 -30.34 13.39
C ASN A 489 54.25 -31.45 14.42
N SER A 490 53.34 -32.43 14.42
CA SER A 490 53.56 -33.73 15.04
C SER A 490 54.00 -34.74 13.98
N ASN A 491 55.15 -35.37 14.19
CA ASN A 491 55.52 -36.56 13.41
C ASN A 491 55.41 -37.78 14.32
N PRO A 492 54.24 -38.44 14.39
CA PRO A 492 54.06 -39.63 15.20
C PRO A 492 54.97 -40.73 14.68
N PHE A 493 56.09 -40.95 15.37
CA PHE A 493 57.00 -42.04 15.07
C PHE A 493 56.33 -43.36 15.44
N ASP A 494 56.41 -44.35 14.54
CA ASP A 494 56.16 -45.75 14.87
C ASP A 494 57.09 -46.16 16.04
N CYS A 495 56.75 -47.22 16.77
CA CYS A 495 57.29 -47.57 18.10
C CYS A 495 58.79 -48.03 18.12
N GLU A 496 59.65 -47.42 17.30
CA GLU A 496 61.11 -47.56 17.27
C GLU A 496 61.82 -46.60 18.27
N GLU A 497 61.14 -45.55 18.76
CA GLU A 497 61.66 -44.55 19.72
C GLU A 497 60.84 -44.44 21.02
N CYS A 498 60.45 -45.58 21.62
CA CYS A 498 59.72 -45.62 22.89
C CYS A 498 60.38 -44.72 23.97
N ARG A 499 59.54 -44.03 24.74
CA ARG A 499 59.96 -43.25 25.91
C ARG A 499 59.64 -44.05 27.17
N THR A 500 60.55 -44.05 28.14
CA THR A 500 60.32 -44.65 29.45
C THR A 500 59.38 -43.77 30.26
N ALA A 501 58.32 -44.35 30.82
CA ALA A 501 57.39 -43.72 31.75
C ALA A 501 57.08 -44.67 32.91
N HIS A 502 56.45 -44.14 33.97
CA HIS A 502 56.05 -44.92 35.14
C HIS A 502 54.68 -44.53 35.70
N VAL A 503 54.05 -45.43 36.46
CA VAL A 503 52.80 -45.15 37.20
C VAL A 503 53.17 -44.95 38.66
N SER A 504 53.02 -43.75 39.20
CA SER A 504 53.17 -43.59 40.65
C SER A 504 52.03 -44.30 41.37
N GLU A 505 52.37 -45.10 42.41
CA GLU A 505 51.49 -46.09 43.07
C GLU A 505 50.16 -45.56 43.65
N ARG A 506 49.84 -44.27 43.51
CA ARG A 506 48.68 -43.61 44.13
C ARG A 506 47.91 -42.69 43.18
N THR A 507 47.98 -42.97 41.89
CA THR A 507 47.23 -42.27 40.85
C THR A 507 45.88 -42.93 40.60
N GLU A 508 44.93 -42.16 40.06
CA GLU A 508 43.63 -42.68 39.64
C GLU A 508 43.78 -43.39 38.30
N GLY A 509 43.51 -44.70 38.25
CA GLY A 509 43.61 -45.49 37.03
C GLY A 509 43.53 -46.99 37.29
N SER A 510 43.44 -47.76 36.21
CA SER A 510 43.48 -49.22 36.25
C SER A 510 44.30 -49.84 35.12
N PHE A 511 44.95 -50.97 35.41
CA PHE A 511 45.47 -51.86 34.38
C PHE A 511 44.33 -52.75 33.89
N VAL A 512 44.03 -52.74 32.60
CA VAL A 512 43.01 -53.57 31.93
C VAL A 512 43.65 -54.48 30.88
N GLU A 513 43.04 -55.60 30.51
CA GLU A 513 43.59 -56.50 29.46
C GLU A 513 43.68 -55.77 28.09
N GLY A 514 44.88 -55.56 27.55
CA GLY A 514 45.13 -54.70 26.37
C GLY A 514 46.57 -54.71 25.81
N GLU A 515 46.75 -54.55 24.50
CA GLU A 515 47.91 -55.03 23.72
C GLU A 515 49.28 -54.33 23.96
N ARG A 516 49.43 -53.35 24.86
CA ARG A 516 50.65 -52.50 24.92
C ARG A 516 51.71 -52.88 25.96
N VAL A 517 51.36 -53.35 27.17
CA VAL A 517 52.36 -53.56 28.24
C VAL A 517 52.34 -54.96 28.84
N GLY A 518 53.50 -55.64 28.89
CA GLY A 518 53.61 -57.01 29.41
C GLY A 518 54.28 -57.05 30.79
N TYR A 519 53.53 -57.45 31.83
CA TYR A 519 54.03 -57.66 33.19
C TYR A 519 53.75 -59.06 33.73
N GLU A 520 54.56 -59.48 34.72
CA GLU A 520 54.33 -60.69 35.54
C GLU A 520 54.36 -60.32 37.03
N TRP A 521 53.48 -60.93 37.82
CA TRP A 521 53.33 -60.68 39.25
C TRP A 521 54.18 -61.68 40.09
N ASP A 522 55.37 -61.31 40.57
CA ASP A 522 56.13 -62.20 41.47
C ASP A 522 55.56 -62.21 42.90
N THR A 523 54.94 -63.33 43.26
CA THR A 523 54.49 -63.60 44.64
C THR A 523 55.63 -64.06 45.55
N ARG A 524 56.55 -63.12 45.82
CA ARG A 524 57.70 -63.19 46.75
C ARG A 524 58.28 -64.60 46.93
N HIS A 525 59.25 -64.92 46.08
CA HIS A 525 60.00 -66.17 46.17
C HIS A 525 60.90 -66.27 47.42
N ASP A 526 60.36 -66.73 48.55
CA ASP A 526 61.18 -67.11 49.71
C ASP A 526 62.02 -68.35 49.34
N TRP A 527 63.29 -68.40 49.77
CA TRP A 527 64.37 -69.22 49.15
C TRP A 527 64.21 -70.75 49.23
N ASN A 528 63.05 -71.25 49.67
CA ASN A 528 62.66 -72.66 49.72
C ASN A 528 61.71 -73.10 48.59
N GLY A 529 61.15 -72.18 47.79
CA GLY A 529 60.31 -72.51 46.63
C GLY A 529 58.85 -72.81 46.94
N ASP A 530 58.30 -72.22 48.01
CA ASP A 530 56.86 -72.08 48.22
C ASP A 530 56.55 -70.57 48.05
N ALA A 531 55.69 -70.20 47.10
CA ALA A 531 55.22 -68.82 46.96
C ALA A 531 54.28 -68.44 48.13
N THR A 532 54.31 -67.17 48.51
CA THR A 532 53.41 -66.63 49.53
C THR A 532 52.20 -66.02 48.83
N ALA A 533 50.99 -66.43 49.20
CA ALA A 533 49.78 -65.81 48.67
C ALA A 533 49.79 -64.28 48.94
N PRO A 534 49.29 -63.44 48.00
CA PRO A 534 49.24 -61.99 48.20
C PRO A 534 48.64 -61.60 49.56
N GLU A 535 49.27 -60.64 50.24
CA GLU A 535 48.75 -60.13 51.52
C GLU A 535 47.85 -58.92 51.25
N TRP A 536 46.64 -58.91 51.82
CA TRP A 536 45.75 -57.75 51.80
C TRP A 536 46.22 -56.72 52.82
N ASP A 537 46.41 -55.47 52.40
CA ASP A 537 46.77 -54.33 53.27
C ASP A 537 45.55 -53.40 53.44
N GLU A 538 45.18 -53.11 54.69
CA GLU A 538 44.08 -52.19 55.04
C GLU A 538 44.50 -50.69 54.94
N SER A 539 45.71 -50.40 54.45
CA SER A 539 46.27 -49.04 54.35
C SER A 539 46.65 -48.57 52.94
N GLY A 540 46.24 -49.33 51.92
CA GLY A 540 46.47 -49.05 50.49
C GLY A 540 46.98 -50.28 49.76
N GLY A 541 46.42 -50.58 48.57
CA GLY A 541 46.90 -51.68 47.73
C GLY A 541 46.13 -51.84 46.42
N TRP A 542 46.62 -52.73 45.57
CA TRP A 542 46.03 -53.07 44.27
C TRP A 542 44.82 -54.00 44.43
N ASN A 543 43.65 -53.51 44.07
CA ASN A 543 42.43 -54.29 43.92
C ASN A 543 42.35 -54.93 42.53
N THR A 544 41.44 -55.88 42.39
CA THR A 544 41.13 -56.57 41.13
C THR A 544 39.74 -57.21 41.22
N ASP A 545 39.12 -57.44 40.06
CA ASP A 545 37.87 -58.20 39.90
C ASP A 545 38.07 -59.73 40.05
N GLY A 546 39.31 -60.21 39.96
CA GLY A 546 39.71 -61.61 40.18
C GLY A 546 40.11 -61.94 41.63
N GLU A 547 39.93 -63.19 42.05
CA GLU A 547 40.54 -63.70 43.29
C GLU A 547 41.94 -64.31 43.01
N PRO A 548 42.91 -64.19 43.93
CA PRO A 548 44.24 -64.77 43.74
C PRO A 548 44.19 -66.31 43.78
N GLU A 549 44.49 -66.95 42.65
CA GLU A 549 44.56 -68.40 42.51
C GLU A 549 46.01 -68.90 42.44
N CYS A 550 46.21 -70.18 42.73
CA CYS A 550 47.50 -70.83 42.57
C CYS A 550 47.66 -71.33 41.12
N VAL A 551 48.45 -70.62 40.32
CA VAL A 551 48.57 -70.85 38.87
C VAL A 551 49.61 -71.93 38.54
N ASP A 552 50.75 -72.00 39.23
CA ASP A 552 51.61 -73.20 39.27
C ASP A 552 51.57 -73.88 40.64
N SER A 553 51.13 -75.13 40.66
CA SER A 553 51.06 -75.96 41.87
C SER A 553 51.96 -77.19 41.77
N THR A 554 52.88 -77.33 42.72
CA THR A 554 53.69 -78.54 42.86
C THR A 554 53.20 -79.42 44.00
N TRP A 555 53.86 -80.57 44.15
CA TRP A 555 53.61 -81.50 45.25
C TRP A 555 54.10 -81.00 46.62
N ALA A 556 54.77 -79.85 46.67
CA ALA A 556 55.29 -79.21 47.88
C ALA A 556 54.36 -78.10 48.40
N GLY A 557 53.86 -77.26 47.48
CA GLY A 557 53.03 -76.10 47.78
C GLY A 557 52.55 -75.42 46.49
N CYS A 558 52.15 -74.16 46.61
CA CYS A 558 52.03 -73.29 45.44
C CYS A 558 53.41 -72.75 45.08
N ASN A 559 53.78 -72.78 43.80
CA ASN A 559 55.03 -72.18 43.31
C ASN A 559 54.84 -70.71 42.93
N GLU A 560 53.62 -70.33 42.56
CA GLU A 560 53.28 -69.08 41.88
C GLU A 560 51.77 -68.84 42.05
N TYR A 561 51.40 -67.71 42.67
CA TYR A 561 50.04 -67.22 42.69
C TYR A 561 49.86 -66.13 41.64
N GLY A 562 48.71 -66.12 40.97
CA GLY A 562 48.32 -65.12 39.99
C GLY A 562 46.81 -64.89 40.00
N PHE A 563 46.32 -64.01 39.14
CA PHE A 563 44.91 -63.65 39.05
C PHE A 563 44.38 -63.99 37.65
N PRO A 564 44.23 -65.29 37.30
CA PRO A 564 43.98 -65.73 35.92
C PRO A 564 42.59 -65.38 35.38
N ASP A 565 41.67 -64.97 36.26
CA ASP A 565 40.32 -64.50 35.94
C ASP A 565 40.18 -62.97 36.13
N SER A 566 41.27 -62.24 36.43
CA SER A 566 41.27 -60.77 36.49
C SER A 566 41.15 -60.18 35.08
N THR A 567 40.37 -59.12 34.95
CA THR A 567 40.35 -58.25 33.75
C THR A 567 40.68 -56.80 34.07
N GLU A 568 40.78 -56.44 35.36
CA GLU A 568 41.11 -55.09 35.82
C GLU A 568 41.91 -55.12 37.15
N PHE A 569 42.91 -54.24 37.30
CA PHE A 569 43.57 -53.93 38.56
C PHE A 569 43.60 -52.42 38.82
N TRP A 570 43.18 -51.95 40.00
CA TRP A 570 43.16 -50.53 40.36
C TRP A 570 43.68 -50.29 41.78
N TRP A 571 44.19 -49.09 42.07
CA TRP A 571 44.61 -48.75 43.44
C TRP A 571 43.42 -48.33 44.33
N ASP A 572 43.42 -48.74 45.60
CA ASP A 572 42.47 -48.25 46.62
C ASP A 572 43.17 -47.98 47.95
N ASP A 573 43.17 -46.72 48.39
CA ASP A 573 43.69 -46.27 49.69
C ASP A 573 42.97 -46.87 50.91
N SER A 574 41.73 -47.38 50.73
CA SER A 574 40.96 -48.08 51.76
C SER A 574 41.33 -49.56 51.90
N GLY A 575 42.13 -50.09 50.96
CA GLY A 575 42.86 -51.35 51.07
C GLY A 575 42.75 -52.23 49.83
N GLY A 576 43.79 -53.02 49.59
CA GLY A 576 43.91 -53.93 48.44
C GLY A 576 45.02 -54.94 48.63
N TRP A 577 45.37 -55.69 47.59
CA TRP A 577 46.50 -56.61 47.60
C TRP A 577 47.84 -55.86 47.53
N ARG A 578 48.78 -56.24 48.39
CA ARG A 578 50.16 -55.82 48.27
C ARG A 578 50.85 -56.68 47.21
N LEU A 579 51.05 -56.09 46.04
CA LEU A 579 51.73 -56.68 44.90
C LEU A 579 53.12 -56.03 44.76
N GLU A 580 54.11 -56.78 44.30
CA GLU A 580 55.46 -56.26 44.00
C GLU A 580 55.69 -56.50 42.50
N TRP A 581 55.91 -55.43 41.74
CA TRP A 581 56.14 -55.49 40.30
C TRP A 581 57.60 -55.88 40.02
N THR A 582 57.81 -56.72 39.01
CA THR A 582 59.16 -57.14 38.58
C THR A 582 59.28 -57.09 37.07
N ASP A 583 60.22 -56.28 36.57
CA ASP A 583 60.72 -56.38 35.20
C ASP A 583 61.41 -57.73 35.00
N ASP A 584 60.70 -58.71 34.42
CA ASP A 584 61.31 -59.93 33.91
C ASP A 584 61.91 -59.65 32.52
N GLY A 585 63.02 -58.91 32.51
CA GLY A 585 63.69 -58.34 31.32
C GLY A 585 64.19 -59.39 30.31
N GLY A 586 63.26 -60.09 29.66
CA GLY A 586 63.51 -61.44 29.17
C GLY A 586 62.36 -62.18 28.48
N SER A 587 61.71 -61.55 27.49
CA SER A 587 61.05 -62.19 26.32
C SER A 587 59.60 -62.72 26.38
N THR A 588 58.69 -61.86 25.87
CA THR A 588 57.63 -62.18 24.89
C THR A 588 56.43 -63.06 25.30
N HIS A 589 56.23 -63.43 26.56
CA HIS A 589 55.12 -64.32 26.96
C HIS A 589 54.53 -64.03 28.36
N SER A 590 53.92 -62.87 28.56
CA SER A 590 52.94 -62.66 29.64
C SER A 590 51.96 -61.55 29.23
N THR A 591 50.72 -61.74 29.65
CA THR A 591 49.52 -60.96 29.31
C THR A 591 49.74 -59.48 29.05
N ASP A 592 49.28 -59.09 27.87
CA ASP A 592 48.90 -57.76 27.43
C ASP A 592 48.01 -57.04 28.48
N TRP A 593 48.53 -56.02 29.17
CA TRP A 593 47.77 -55.06 30.00
C TRP A 593 48.01 -53.61 29.52
N ASP A 594 46.96 -52.82 29.41
CA ASP A 594 47.00 -51.36 29.16
C ASP A 594 46.72 -50.60 30.46
N TRP A 595 47.41 -49.50 30.72
CA TRP A 595 47.12 -48.59 31.84
C TRP A 595 46.17 -47.46 31.40
N THR A 596 45.11 -47.22 32.19
CA THR A 596 44.06 -46.23 31.88
C THR A 596 44.19 -44.91 32.66
N GLY A 597 45.16 -44.80 33.56
CA GLY A 597 45.38 -43.59 34.37
C GLY A 597 46.49 -42.67 33.83
N PRO A 598 46.88 -41.63 34.58
CA PRO A 598 48.02 -40.79 34.24
C PRO A 598 49.34 -41.56 34.44
N ILE A 599 50.37 -41.11 33.73
CA ILE A 599 51.73 -41.67 33.78
C ILE A 599 52.71 -40.52 34.06
N GLU A 600 53.93 -40.84 34.50
CA GLU A 600 55.00 -39.85 34.74
C GLU A 600 56.20 -40.18 33.83
N ALA A 601 56.69 -39.21 33.06
CA ALA A 601 57.81 -39.41 32.14
C ALA A 601 59.15 -39.64 32.88
N GLY A 602 59.91 -40.64 32.44
CA GLY A 602 61.24 -40.98 32.95
C GLY A 602 61.34 -42.30 33.74
N GLU A 603 62.57 -42.64 34.13
CA GLU A 603 62.90 -43.85 34.93
C GLU A 603 62.14 -43.86 36.27
N ALA A 604 61.54 -45.01 36.62
CA ALA A 604 60.74 -45.17 37.82
C ALA A 604 61.57 -45.15 39.11
N PRO A 605 60.98 -44.70 40.24
CA PRO A 605 61.43 -45.11 41.58
C PRO A 605 61.49 -46.65 41.71
N SER A 606 62.31 -47.14 42.62
CA SER A 606 62.65 -48.57 42.78
C SER A 606 61.50 -49.51 43.20
N ASP A 607 60.29 -48.99 43.27
CA ASP A 607 59.09 -49.56 43.86
C ASP A 607 57.83 -49.20 43.03
N GLU A 608 57.96 -48.62 41.84
CA GLU A 608 56.86 -48.22 40.95
C GLU A 608 56.99 -48.91 39.56
N PRO A 609 55.89 -49.21 38.84
CA PRO A 609 55.95 -49.84 37.51
C PRO A 609 56.57 -48.92 36.46
N GLU A 610 57.62 -49.38 35.78
CA GLU A 610 58.27 -48.72 34.64
C GLU A 610 57.91 -49.42 33.32
N PHE A 611 57.53 -48.67 32.29
CA PHE A 611 57.11 -49.17 30.98
C PHE A 611 57.60 -48.27 29.84
N ASP A 612 57.75 -48.87 28.67
CA ASP A 612 58.03 -48.18 27.42
C ASP A 612 56.69 -47.76 26.79
N VAL A 613 56.45 -46.46 26.61
CA VAL A 613 55.29 -45.91 25.90
C VAL A 613 55.66 -45.36 24.52
N ASP A 614 54.62 -45.16 23.71
CA ASP A 614 54.72 -44.36 22.50
C ASP A 614 55.24 -42.95 22.84
N GLY A 615 56.30 -42.54 22.16
CA GLY A 615 56.98 -41.26 22.34
C GLY A 615 56.73 -40.36 21.14
N TYR A 616 56.24 -39.15 21.39
CA TYR A 616 55.87 -38.17 20.38
C TYR A 616 56.75 -36.92 20.50
N GLU A 617 57.04 -36.29 19.37
CA GLU A 617 57.74 -35.00 19.33
C GLU A 617 56.88 -34.00 18.57
N ILE A 618 56.61 -32.85 19.19
CA ILE A 618 55.88 -31.72 18.61
C ILE A 618 56.84 -30.55 18.51
N ASN A 619 56.96 -29.98 17.32
CA ASN A 619 57.72 -28.75 17.10
C ASN A 619 56.75 -27.58 16.91
N TRP A 620 56.76 -26.66 17.87
CA TRP A 620 55.97 -25.43 17.85
C TRP A 620 56.67 -24.41 16.95
N VAL A 621 56.06 -24.13 15.80
CA VAL A 621 56.65 -23.29 14.75
C VAL A 621 56.71 -21.84 15.23
N GLY A 622 57.81 -21.13 14.99
CA GLY A 622 57.89 -19.73 15.39
C GLY A 622 56.87 -18.89 14.63
N ALA A 623 56.12 -18.02 15.32
CA ALA A 623 55.19 -17.09 14.69
C ALA A 623 55.08 -15.74 15.41
N SER A 624 54.76 -14.70 14.64
CA SER A 624 54.50 -13.34 15.10
C SER A 624 53.22 -12.80 14.48
N ALA A 625 52.64 -11.80 15.14
CA ALA A 625 51.54 -11.01 14.62
C ALA A 625 51.84 -9.52 14.82
N GLU A 626 51.48 -8.69 13.84
CA GLU A 626 51.58 -7.24 13.90
C GLU A 626 50.19 -6.60 13.79
N ILE A 627 50.00 -5.49 14.51
CA ILE A 627 48.84 -4.62 14.37
C ILE A 627 49.26 -3.55 13.37
N VAL A 628 48.57 -3.46 12.25
CA VAL A 628 48.89 -2.58 11.14
C VAL A 628 47.75 -1.57 10.98
N THR A 629 48.11 -0.30 10.82
CA THR A 629 47.12 0.76 10.57
C THR A 629 47.51 1.55 9.34
N GLN A 630 46.51 1.95 8.55
CA GLN A 630 46.68 2.78 7.38
C GLN A 630 45.71 3.96 7.43
N PRO A 631 46.17 5.23 7.37
CA PRO A 631 45.27 6.38 7.27
C PRO A 631 44.44 6.30 5.98
N VAL A 632 43.13 6.52 6.11
CA VAL A 632 42.17 6.51 4.98
C VAL A 632 41.36 7.80 4.94
N ASP A 633 40.81 8.16 3.77
CA ASP A 633 39.88 9.28 3.64
C ASP A 633 38.43 8.92 4.01
N GLU A 634 37.54 9.90 3.86
CA GLU A 634 36.11 9.77 4.15
C GLU A 634 35.50 8.60 3.34
N ASP A 635 35.98 8.40 2.12
CA ASP A 635 35.58 7.37 1.15
C ASP A 635 36.35 6.03 1.34
N GLY A 636 37.09 5.86 2.44
CA GLY A 636 37.85 4.63 2.74
C GLY A 636 39.18 4.46 1.98
N ASN A 637 39.54 5.37 1.06
CA ASN A 637 40.75 5.21 0.26
C ASN A 637 42.02 5.48 1.07
N ALA A 638 43.03 4.62 0.89
CA ALA A 638 44.37 4.77 1.43
C ALA A 638 45.00 6.15 1.13
N LEU A 639 45.34 6.90 2.20
CA LEU A 639 46.02 8.20 2.14
C LEU A 639 47.55 8.09 2.19
N ASP A 640 48.06 7.08 2.90
CA ASP A 640 49.49 6.75 3.05
C ASP A 640 49.66 5.21 3.03
N GLU A 641 50.89 4.71 3.12
CA GLU A 641 51.19 3.25 3.10
C GLU A 641 50.88 2.62 4.48
N PRO A 642 50.45 1.34 4.54
CA PRO A 642 50.15 0.66 5.81
C PRO A 642 51.41 0.58 6.68
N THR A 643 51.24 0.82 7.99
CA THR A 643 52.36 0.93 8.93
C THR A 643 52.08 0.15 10.22
N PRO A 644 52.99 -0.76 10.66
CA PRO A 644 52.90 -1.43 11.95
C PRO A 644 52.91 -0.45 13.13
N LEU A 645 52.04 -0.69 14.09
CA LEU A 645 51.78 0.22 15.21
C LEU A 645 52.94 0.23 16.22
N GLU A 646 53.58 1.40 16.42
CA GLU A 646 54.78 1.49 17.29
C GLU A 646 54.48 1.14 18.77
N GLY A 647 55.22 0.17 19.31
CA GLY A 647 55.27 -0.10 20.75
C GLY A 647 54.33 -1.18 21.26
N VAL A 648 53.69 -1.94 20.35
CA VAL A 648 53.03 -3.20 20.68
C VAL A 648 54.08 -4.19 21.25
N PRO A 649 53.86 -4.81 22.42
CA PRO A 649 54.90 -5.59 23.10
C PRO A 649 55.39 -6.85 22.37
N TRP A 650 54.55 -7.43 21.50
CA TRP A 650 54.76 -8.79 20.96
C TRP A 650 55.24 -8.87 19.51
N HIS A 651 55.34 -7.76 18.77
CA HIS A 651 55.81 -7.79 17.36
C HIS A 651 57.17 -8.50 17.20
N GLU A 652 58.06 -8.39 18.21
CA GLU A 652 59.38 -9.07 18.24
C GLU A 652 59.38 -10.36 19.12
N THR A 653 58.23 -10.97 19.41
CA THR A 653 58.07 -12.15 20.30
C THR A 653 57.52 -13.35 19.52
N ASN A 654 58.02 -14.56 19.80
CA ASN A 654 57.35 -15.78 19.35
C ASN A 654 56.06 -15.98 20.17
N LEU A 655 54.91 -15.83 19.52
CA LEU A 655 53.57 -16.01 20.09
C LEU A 655 53.25 -17.49 20.32
N ASN A 656 53.75 -18.36 19.45
CA ASN A 656 53.43 -19.77 19.46
C ASN A 656 54.34 -20.57 20.41
N ARG A 657 53.82 -20.82 21.61
CA ARG A 657 54.51 -21.47 22.74
C ARG A 657 53.58 -22.46 23.43
N PHE A 658 54.17 -23.53 23.96
CA PHE A 658 53.52 -24.55 24.76
C PHE A 658 53.58 -24.17 26.26
N ASP A 659 52.93 -23.07 26.59
CA ASP A 659 52.70 -22.61 27.95
C ASP A 659 51.28 -23.02 28.41
N GLU A 660 51.14 -23.65 29.58
CA GLU A 660 49.83 -23.91 30.22
C GLU A 660 49.64 -23.01 31.47
N PRO A 661 48.64 -22.10 31.50
CA PRO A 661 47.72 -21.72 30.41
C PRO A 661 48.41 -20.88 29.33
N ARG A 662 47.89 -20.93 28.10
CA ARG A 662 48.43 -20.19 26.95
C ARG A 662 48.38 -18.67 27.21
N PRO A 663 49.45 -17.92 26.91
CA PRO A 663 49.48 -16.48 27.14
C PRO A 663 48.51 -15.73 26.21
N LEU A 664 47.77 -14.77 26.76
CA LEU A 664 47.08 -13.74 25.99
C LEU A 664 47.98 -12.52 25.81
N TYR A 665 47.90 -11.89 24.63
CA TYR A 665 48.65 -10.68 24.33
C TYR A 665 47.70 -9.53 24.00
N GLU A 666 47.44 -8.67 24.99
CA GLU A 666 46.50 -7.53 24.91
C GLU A 666 47.23 -6.21 24.60
N TYR A 667 46.74 -5.44 23.63
CA TYR A 667 47.20 -4.08 23.37
C TYR A 667 46.03 -3.15 23.08
N ASN A 668 45.98 -2.06 23.84
CA ASN A 668 44.95 -1.04 23.75
C ASN A 668 45.53 0.25 23.18
N PHE A 669 44.87 0.83 22.18
CA PHE A 669 45.22 2.13 21.60
C PHE A 669 43.97 2.94 21.24
N THR A 670 44.18 4.22 20.97
CA THR A 670 43.14 5.13 20.47
C THR A 670 43.58 5.66 19.11
N THR A 671 42.71 5.69 18.12
CA THR A 671 43.02 6.24 16.78
C THR A 671 43.19 7.78 16.85
N GLU A 672 44.20 8.35 16.19
CA GLU A 672 44.35 9.82 16.09
C GLU A 672 43.61 10.40 14.86
N GLU A 673 43.31 9.58 13.86
CA GLU A 673 42.62 9.91 12.60
C GLU A 673 41.81 8.69 12.10
N ARG A 674 41.07 8.80 10.98
CA ARG A 674 40.37 7.67 10.37
C ARG A 674 41.40 6.72 9.77
N VAL A 675 41.34 5.43 10.11
CA VAL A 675 42.31 4.41 9.69
C VAL A 675 41.61 3.13 9.29
N SER A 676 42.15 2.42 8.30
CA SER A 676 41.97 0.96 8.23
C SER A 676 42.83 0.30 9.31
N LEU A 677 42.23 -0.64 10.03
CA LEU A 677 42.87 -1.60 10.92
C LEU A 677 43.00 -2.94 10.20
N MET A 678 44.24 -3.41 10.08
CA MET A 678 44.58 -4.73 9.58
C MET A 678 45.39 -5.48 10.64
N LEU A 679 45.27 -6.80 10.68
CA LEU A 679 46.18 -7.68 11.41
C LEU A 679 47.01 -8.47 10.41
N SER A 680 48.32 -8.57 10.65
CA SER A 680 49.19 -9.44 9.85
C SER A 680 49.77 -10.53 10.72
N ALA A 681 49.84 -11.76 10.21
CA ALA A 681 50.37 -12.93 10.91
C ALA A 681 51.47 -13.59 10.06
N THR A 682 52.51 -14.14 10.69
CA THR A 682 53.64 -14.73 9.96
C THR A 682 54.21 -15.92 10.71
N SER A 683 54.38 -17.05 10.01
CA SER A 683 55.05 -18.24 10.49
C SER A 683 56.48 -18.35 9.94
N TYR A 684 57.38 -19.03 10.65
CA TYR A 684 58.80 -19.10 10.29
C TYR A 684 59.39 -20.52 10.36
N ASN A 685 60.06 -20.97 9.29
CA ASN A 685 60.75 -22.26 9.23
C ASN A 685 62.28 -22.11 9.10
N HIS A 686 62.99 -22.39 10.20
CA HIS A 686 64.45 -22.28 10.33
C HIS A 686 65.18 -23.63 10.23
N GLY A 687 64.48 -24.75 10.06
CA GLY A 687 64.93 -26.04 10.60
C GLY A 687 64.66 -27.30 9.78
N GLY A 688 63.95 -27.25 8.66
CA GLY A 688 63.64 -28.46 7.89
C GLY A 688 62.58 -29.30 8.61
N SER A 689 62.93 -30.47 9.15
CA SER A 689 62.02 -31.28 9.98
C SER A 689 61.79 -30.69 11.37
N ASP A 690 62.78 -29.99 11.91
CA ASP A 690 62.85 -29.60 13.32
C ASP A 690 62.45 -28.11 13.50
N TYR A 691 61.63 -27.56 12.58
CA TYR A 691 61.16 -26.17 12.38
C TYR A 691 62.00 -25.02 13.00
N CYS A 692 62.13 -24.93 14.32
CA CYS A 692 63.04 -24.02 15.02
C CYS A 692 64.52 -24.18 14.66
N GLY A 693 64.99 -25.40 14.39
CA GLY A 693 66.34 -25.71 13.92
C GLY A 693 67.48 -25.17 14.80
N GLY A 694 68.01 -23.99 14.46
CA GLY A 694 69.05 -23.32 15.25
C GLY A 694 68.54 -22.44 16.39
N HIS A 695 67.22 -22.24 16.47
CA HIS A 695 66.53 -21.29 17.34
C HIS A 695 65.73 -21.96 18.47
N THR A 696 65.82 -23.28 18.65
CA THR A 696 65.19 -24.00 19.77
C THR A 696 65.60 -23.38 21.11
N ASP A 697 64.61 -22.99 21.93
CA ASP A 697 64.85 -22.45 23.28
C ASP A 697 64.76 -23.55 24.34
N THR A 698 63.59 -24.16 24.43
CA THR A 698 63.21 -25.12 25.46
C THR A 698 62.48 -26.32 24.84
N THR A 699 62.66 -27.49 25.45
CA THR A 699 61.82 -28.66 25.21
C THR A 699 61.15 -29.00 26.53
N TYR A 700 59.82 -29.05 26.55
CA TYR A 700 59.02 -29.51 27.69
C TYR A 700 58.59 -30.96 27.43
N THR A 701 58.61 -31.81 28.45
CA THR A 701 58.13 -33.18 28.34
C THR A 701 56.88 -33.33 29.19
N ASP A 702 55.77 -33.73 28.59
CA ASP A 702 54.54 -34.08 29.30
C ASP A 702 54.09 -35.52 29.01
N THR A 703 52.90 -35.87 29.50
CA THR A 703 52.27 -37.17 29.28
C THR A 703 50.79 -36.98 28.99
N TYR A 704 50.33 -37.46 27.84
CA TYR A 704 48.95 -37.30 27.37
C TYR A 704 48.49 -38.56 26.62
N ASN A 705 47.25 -39.01 26.87
CA ASN A 705 46.64 -40.23 26.34
C ASN A 705 47.52 -41.50 26.41
N GLY A 706 48.32 -41.62 27.48
CA GLY A 706 49.21 -42.76 27.71
C GLY A 706 50.53 -42.73 26.90
N GLY A 707 50.78 -41.66 26.14
CA GLY A 707 52.07 -41.38 25.51
C GLY A 707 52.89 -40.33 26.29
N VAL A 708 54.17 -40.22 25.95
CA VAL A 708 55.06 -39.13 26.40
C VAL A 708 55.28 -38.18 25.23
N TRP A 709 55.10 -36.88 25.44
CA TRP A 709 55.21 -35.87 24.39
C TRP A 709 56.34 -34.89 24.71
N ASP A 710 57.28 -34.73 23.78
CA ASP A 710 58.35 -33.72 23.83
C ASP A 710 57.96 -32.51 22.97
N HIS A 711 57.61 -31.40 23.63
CA HIS A 711 57.18 -30.13 23.05
C HIS A 711 58.38 -29.20 22.89
N THR A 712 58.89 -29.04 21.67
CA THR A 712 60.06 -28.23 21.34
C THR A 712 59.63 -26.85 20.81
N GLU A 713 60.09 -25.78 21.46
CA GLU A 713 59.72 -24.40 21.15
C GLU A 713 60.82 -23.57 20.47
N CYS A 714 60.40 -22.62 19.65
CA CYS A 714 61.25 -21.61 19.05
C CYS A 714 61.45 -20.40 20.00
N SER A 715 62.70 -19.93 20.13
CA SER A 715 63.03 -18.66 20.81
C SER A 715 62.54 -17.44 20.03
N ASP A 716 62.41 -16.30 20.71
CA ASP A 716 62.08 -15.00 20.09
C ASP A 716 63.06 -14.57 18.98
N ASP A 717 64.31 -15.05 19.01
CA ASP A 717 65.28 -14.84 17.93
C ASP A 717 64.86 -15.53 16.61
N ALA A 718 63.83 -16.38 16.60
CA ALA A 718 63.26 -17.01 15.40
C ALA A 718 62.49 -15.98 14.54
N VAL A 719 61.50 -15.27 15.11
CA VAL A 719 60.63 -14.35 14.36
C VAL A 719 61.41 -13.18 13.73
N GLY A 720 62.58 -12.82 14.26
CA GLY A 720 63.49 -11.83 13.65
C GLY A 720 64.54 -12.38 12.67
N GLY A 721 64.55 -13.69 12.40
CA GLY A 721 65.68 -14.38 11.74
C GLY A 721 65.63 -14.46 10.21
N GLY A 722 64.46 -14.22 9.60
CA GLY A 722 64.25 -14.23 8.15
C GLY A 722 64.29 -15.62 7.52
N ASN A 723 63.24 -16.41 7.72
CA ASN A 723 62.81 -17.54 6.90
C ASN A 723 61.28 -17.69 7.02
N GLU A 724 60.53 -16.66 6.59
CA GLU A 724 59.06 -16.71 6.52
C GLU A 724 58.61 -17.96 5.75
N LEU A 725 57.58 -18.63 6.26
CA LEU A 725 56.95 -19.83 5.69
C LEU A 725 55.67 -19.42 4.95
N VAL A 726 54.74 -18.77 5.66
CA VAL A 726 53.64 -17.97 5.12
C VAL A 726 53.61 -16.65 5.90
N SER A 727 53.33 -15.55 5.21
CA SER A 727 53.14 -14.22 5.79
C SER A 727 51.85 -13.67 5.21
N LEU A 728 50.84 -13.43 6.05
CA LEU A 728 49.52 -12.98 5.65
C LEU A 728 49.19 -11.60 6.22
N SER A 729 48.33 -10.89 5.52
CA SER A 729 47.82 -9.58 5.90
C SER A 729 46.31 -9.56 5.72
N ALA A 730 45.57 -9.19 6.75
CA ALA A 730 44.13 -8.97 6.67
C ALA A 730 43.87 -7.60 6.00
N ASP A 731 44.18 -7.50 4.70
CA ASP A 731 43.95 -6.32 3.87
C ASP A 731 43.13 -6.63 2.61
N THR A 732 42.41 -5.64 2.10
CA THR A 732 41.47 -5.78 0.99
C THR A 732 42.16 -5.84 -0.39
N GLU A 733 43.42 -5.42 -0.51
CA GLU A 733 44.15 -5.52 -1.78
C GLU A 733 44.60 -6.95 -2.11
N THR A 734 44.62 -7.85 -1.12
CA THR A 734 45.24 -9.19 -1.26
C THR A 734 44.26 -10.36 -1.34
N GLU A 735 42.98 -10.23 -0.93
CA GLU A 735 41.96 -11.31 -0.91
C GLU A 735 42.55 -12.66 -0.47
N GLU A 736 43.29 -12.67 0.65
CA GLU A 736 44.00 -13.88 1.07
C GLU A 736 43.00 -14.90 1.60
N THR A 737 42.84 -16.01 0.87
CA THR A 737 41.97 -17.17 1.16
C THR A 737 42.15 -17.78 2.54
N ASN A 738 43.13 -17.31 3.30
CA ASN A 738 43.70 -17.85 4.52
C ASN A 738 43.49 -16.97 5.75
N VAL A 739 42.73 -15.89 5.60
CA VAL A 739 42.30 -15.04 6.70
C VAL A 739 40.78 -14.95 6.66
N ARG A 740 40.12 -15.11 7.80
CA ARG A 740 38.71 -14.75 7.97
C ARG A 740 38.58 -13.73 9.09
N VAL A 741 37.67 -12.79 8.89
CA VAL A 741 37.27 -11.79 9.87
C VAL A 741 35.79 -12.04 10.13
N LEU A 742 35.51 -12.63 11.28
CA LEU A 742 34.16 -12.91 11.76
C LEU A 742 33.70 -11.72 12.61
N GLY A 743 32.45 -11.32 12.45
CA GLY A 743 31.85 -10.16 13.13
C GLY A 743 30.44 -10.48 13.58
N GLN A 744 29.67 -9.46 13.98
CA GLN A 744 28.28 -9.65 14.44
C GLN A 744 27.37 -10.28 13.37
N ASP A 745 27.62 -9.99 12.09
CA ASP A 745 26.79 -10.45 10.96
C ASP A 745 27.30 -11.77 10.34
N ASP A 746 28.61 -12.04 10.40
CA ASP A 746 29.22 -13.34 10.06
C ASP A 746 29.82 -13.99 11.31
N THR A 747 28.95 -14.68 12.06
CA THR A 747 29.27 -15.36 13.33
C THR A 747 29.52 -16.86 13.17
N GLN A 748 29.44 -17.42 11.95
CA GLN A 748 29.50 -18.88 11.78
C GLN A 748 30.94 -19.41 11.82
N LEU A 749 31.35 -19.92 12.98
CA LEU A 749 32.58 -20.68 13.15
C LEU A 749 32.29 -22.19 13.06
N PRO A 750 32.57 -22.85 11.92
CA PRO A 750 32.38 -24.31 11.82
C PRO A 750 33.28 -25.05 12.83
N GLU A 751 32.94 -26.30 13.16
CA GLU A 751 33.78 -27.16 14.01
C GLU A 751 35.13 -27.40 13.31
N LEU A 752 36.15 -26.62 13.67
CA LEU A 752 37.49 -26.62 13.09
C LEU A 752 38.40 -27.54 13.90
N ASN A 753 38.53 -28.78 13.42
CA ASN A 753 39.31 -29.82 14.08
C ASN A 753 40.79 -29.40 14.22
N PRO A 754 41.46 -29.68 15.35
CA PRO A 754 42.88 -29.36 15.50
C PRO A 754 43.71 -30.22 14.54
N GLY A 755 44.71 -29.62 13.88
CA GLY A 755 45.60 -30.32 12.95
C GLY A 755 46.37 -31.50 13.57
N VAL A 756 46.68 -31.44 14.87
CA VAL A 756 47.28 -32.53 15.67
C VAL A 756 46.71 -32.61 17.09
N GLU A 757 46.77 -33.80 17.71
CA GLU A 757 46.11 -34.16 18.99
C GLU A 757 46.45 -33.30 20.23
N ARG A 758 47.47 -32.42 20.17
CA ARG A 758 47.85 -31.51 21.28
C ARG A 758 47.62 -30.02 20.96
N GLN A 759 47.13 -29.69 19.77
CA GLN A 759 46.59 -28.36 19.48
C GLN A 759 45.18 -28.25 20.06
N MET A 760 44.78 -27.03 20.43
CA MET A 760 43.38 -26.70 20.71
C MET A 760 42.70 -26.35 19.38
N SER A 761 41.41 -26.67 19.24
CA SER A 761 40.61 -26.17 18.12
C SER A 761 40.28 -24.68 18.29
N THR A 762 39.76 -24.07 17.23
CA THR A 762 39.48 -22.63 17.19
C THR A 762 38.40 -22.22 18.20
N ASP A 763 37.39 -23.06 18.39
CA ASP A 763 36.36 -22.95 19.43
C ASP A 763 36.93 -23.15 20.85
N ASP A 764 37.71 -24.22 21.09
CA ASP A 764 38.41 -24.48 22.38
C ASP A 764 39.28 -23.28 22.83
N LEU A 765 39.85 -22.52 21.87
CA LEU A 765 40.64 -21.32 22.13
C LEU A 765 39.80 -20.08 22.47
N LEU A 766 38.62 -19.92 21.86
CA LEU A 766 37.71 -18.80 22.08
C LEU A 766 36.89 -18.96 23.37
N GLU A 767 36.43 -20.18 23.68
CA GLU A 767 35.70 -20.52 24.91
C GLU A 767 36.54 -20.42 26.19
N ARG A 768 37.84 -20.12 26.08
CA ARG A 768 38.74 -20.03 27.23
C ARG A 768 38.21 -18.99 28.25
N PRO A 769 38.21 -19.30 29.56
CA PRO A 769 37.73 -18.37 30.61
C PRO A 769 38.50 -17.05 30.75
N GLU A 770 39.57 -16.87 29.98
CA GLU A 770 40.33 -15.61 29.89
C GLU A 770 39.98 -14.77 28.64
N VAL A 771 39.26 -15.36 27.68
CA VAL A 771 38.87 -14.77 26.39
C VAL A 771 37.38 -14.42 26.39
N ASP A 772 36.55 -15.32 26.95
CA ASP A 772 35.11 -15.10 27.20
C ASP A 772 34.29 -14.80 25.93
N VAL A 773 34.64 -15.42 24.80
CA VAL A 773 33.86 -15.41 23.55
C VAL A 773 33.14 -16.77 23.43
N PRO A 774 31.84 -16.87 23.76
CA PRO A 774 31.11 -18.13 23.69
C PRO A 774 30.94 -18.61 22.25
N VAL A 775 31.06 -19.91 22.04
CA VAL A 775 30.60 -20.61 20.83
C VAL A 775 29.38 -21.45 21.23
N ASP A 776 28.34 -21.48 20.41
CA ASP A 776 27.14 -22.26 20.70
C ASP A 776 27.19 -23.71 20.16
N GLU A 777 26.18 -24.53 20.50
CA GLU A 777 26.13 -25.95 20.09
C GLU A 777 26.01 -26.15 18.55
N ASP A 778 25.71 -25.09 17.79
CA ASP A 778 25.56 -25.10 16.33
C ASP A 778 26.75 -24.37 15.61
N GLY A 779 27.72 -23.84 16.35
CA GLY A 779 28.94 -23.21 15.83
C GLY A 779 28.87 -21.68 15.66
N TYR A 780 27.92 -20.98 16.30
CA TYR A 780 27.83 -19.53 16.21
C TYR A 780 28.56 -18.84 17.36
N LEU A 781 29.28 -17.76 17.04
CA LEU A 781 29.96 -16.90 18.00
C LEU A 781 28.99 -15.88 18.63
N ASP A 782 28.95 -15.79 19.95
CA ASP A 782 28.23 -14.74 20.69
C ASP A 782 29.12 -13.48 20.78
N LEU A 783 29.24 -12.75 19.66
CA LEU A 783 30.03 -11.52 19.55
C LEU A 783 29.19 -10.28 19.89
N GLY A 784 29.77 -9.39 20.68
CA GLY A 784 29.22 -8.07 20.95
C GLY A 784 29.24 -7.15 19.72
N GLU A 785 28.48 -6.07 19.84
CA GLU A 785 28.47 -4.96 18.90
C GLU A 785 29.90 -4.36 18.77
N HIS A 786 30.48 -4.50 17.58
CA HIS A 786 31.90 -4.18 17.26
C HIS A 786 32.97 -5.09 17.88
N GLU A 787 32.64 -6.33 18.18
CA GLU A 787 33.61 -7.39 18.43
C GLU A 787 33.87 -8.18 17.14
N PHE A 788 35.14 -8.44 16.85
CA PHE A 788 35.58 -9.12 15.63
C PHE A 788 36.63 -10.19 15.95
N ILE A 789 36.51 -11.37 15.34
CA ILE A 789 37.50 -12.44 15.45
C ILE A 789 38.24 -12.58 14.12
N PHE A 790 39.55 -12.36 14.13
CA PHE A 790 40.43 -12.68 13.01
C PHE A 790 41.02 -14.06 13.24
N VAL A 791 40.73 -15.00 12.33
CA VAL A 791 41.35 -16.33 12.30
C VAL A 791 42.25 -16.46 11.08
N PHE A 792 43.46 -16.96 11.30
CA PHE A 792 44.51 -17.06 10.30
C PHE A 792 44.96 -18.50 10.12
N GLU A 793 45.28 -18.84 8.87
CA GLU A 793 45.87 -20.11 8.45
C GLU A 793 47.25 -19.84 7.82
N ILE A 794 48.30 -19.84 8.66
CA ILE A 794 49.67 -19.42 8.30
C ILE A 794 50.65 -20.59 8.15
N THR A 795 50.20 -21.84 8.09
CA THR A 795 51.07 -22.99 7.81
C THR A 795 50.71 -23.74 6.55
N HIS A 796 49.46 -23.69 6.10
CA HIS A 796 49.08 -24.16 4.77
C HIS A 796 48.56 -22.99 3.93
N HIS A 797 49.12 -22.69 2.76
CA HIS A 797 48.62 -21.62 1.86
C HIS A 797 48.52 -22.11 0.41
N PRO A 798 47.36 -21.98 -0.29
CA PRO A 798 47.10 -22.57 -1.61
C PRO A 798 48.17 -22.30 -2.67
N ARG A 799 48.90 -21.18 -2.56
CA ARG A 799 49.91 -20.74 -3.55
C ARG A 799 51.36 -20.76 -3.05
N GLU A 800 51.59 -20.64 -1.75
CA GLU A 800 52.95 -20.52 -1.19
C GLU A 800 53.43 -21.80 -0.50
N TYR A 801 52.58 -22.43 0.30
CA TYR A 801 52.89 -23.65 1.04
C TYR A 801 51.69 -24.60 1.05
N ASN A 802 51.40 -25.18 -0.12
CA ASN A 802 50.27 -26.07 -0.38
C ASN A 802 50.76 -27.53 -0.32
N THR A 803 50.85 -28.11 0.90
CA THR A 803 51.42 -29.44 1.12
C THR A 803 50.75 -30.22 2.26
N ASP A 804 50.32 -31.45 1.92
CA ASP A 804 49.72 -32.46 2.81
C ASP A 804 48.62 -31.94 3.76
N PRO A 805 47.39 -31.63 3.26
CA PRO A 805 46.81 -31.95 1.95
C PRO A 805 47.27 -31.00 0.83
N SER A 806 46.79 -31.24 -0.40
CA SER A 806 47.05 -30.31 -1.50
C SER A 806 45.77 -29.88 -2.19
N VAL A 807 45.39 -28.62 -1.96
CA VAL A 807 44.19 -27.95 -2.50
C VAL A 807 44.45 -27.37 -3.89
N ASP A 808 43.41 -26.90 -4.58
CA ASP A 808 43.58 -26.16 -5.83
C ASP A 808 44.23 -24.79 -5.55
N PRO A 809 45.33 -24.38 -6.21
CA PRO A 809 45.92 -23.04 -6.03
C PRO A 809 45.04 -21.87 -6.48
N ASP A 810 43.90 -22.15 -7.12
CA ASP A 810 42.87 -21.19 -7.50
C ASP A 810 41.51 -21.51 -6.82
N ILE A 811 41.53 -22.16 -5.64
CA ILE A 811 40.37 -22.34 -4.75
C ILE A 811 39.82 -20.97 -4.29
N SER A 812 38.51 -20.86 -4.08
CA SER A 812 37.92 -19.65 -3.46
C SER A 812 38.18 -19.63 -1.96
N ALA A 813 38.02 -18.47 -1.31
CA ALA A 813 38.11 -18.40 0.15
C ALA A 813 37.04 -19.29 0.82
N ASP A 814 35.83 -19.34 0.26
CA ASP A 814 34.70 -20.10 0.81
C ASP A 814 34.91 -21.61 0.65
N ASP A 815 35.30 -22.08 -0.54
CA ASP A 815 35.67 -23.49 -0.76
C ASP A 815 36.84 -23.91 0.15
N TYR A 816 37.77 -23.01 0.47
CA TYR A 816 38.93 -23.28 1.33
C TYR A 816 38.57 -23.30 2.83
N TRP A 817 37.63 -22.45 3.25
CA TRP A 817 37.01 -22.47 4.58
C TRP A 817 36.17 -23.74 4.78
N GLU A 818 35.34 -24.12 3.81
CA GLU A 818 34.64 -25.42 3.81
C GLU A 818 35.62 -26.60 3.88
N THR A 819 36.75 -26.53 3.16
CA THR A 819 37.80 -27.58 3.21
C THR A 819 38.38 -27.73 4.61
N ALA A 820 38.54 -26.64 5.37
CA ALA A 820 39.05 -26.66 6.75
C ALA A 820 38.08 -27.31 7.75
N HIS A 821 36.78 -27.27 7.46
CA HIS A 821 35.76 -27.97 8.25
C HIS A 821 35.65 -29.47 7.87
N ASP A 822 35.65 -29.78 6.57
CA ASP A 822 35.40 -31.13 6.05
C ASP A 822 36.60 -32.10 6.22
N GLU A 823 37.83 -31.60 6.29
CA GLU A 823 39.06 -32.40 6.43
C GLU A 823 39.78 -32.16 7.78
N SER A 824 40.32 -33.24 8.38
CA SER A 824 41.16 -33.14 9.58
C SER A 824 42.62 -32.90 9.21
N GLY A 825 43.22 -31.82 9.69
CA GLY A 825 44.60 -31.43 9.37
C GLY A 825 44.69 -29.91 9.20
N ASP A 826 45.63 -29.45 8.40
CA ASP A 826 45.60 -28.07 7.87
C ASP A 826 44.86 -28.09 6.51
N PRO A 827 44.14 -27.03 6.09
CA PRO A 827 43.84 -25.84 6.87
C PRO A 827 42.88 -26.14 8.04
N ASN A 828 43.05 -25.42 9.15
CA ASN A 828 42.15 -25.45 10.31
C ASN A 828 41.96 -24.06 10.94
N PHE A 829 42.71 -23.04 10.51
CA PHE A 829 42.59 -21.66 10.98
C PHE A 829 42.76 -21.46 12.51
N ASN A 830 43.34 -22.44 13.23
CA ASN A 830 43.72 -22.28 14.65
C ASN A 830 45.15 -21.72 14.82
N ASP A 831 45.87 -21.59 13.71
CA ASP A 831 47.27 -21.17 13.66
C ASP A 831 47.50 -19.82 14.36
N MET A 832 46.57 -18.87 14.22
CA MET A 832 46.63 -17.58 14.90
C MET A 832 45.23 -16.95 14.98
N ILE A 833 44.78 -16.64 16.20
CA ILE A 833 43.45 -16.08 16.49
C ILE A 833 43.60 -14.75 17.24
N ALA A 834 42.96 -13.69 16.77
CA ALA A 834 42.84 -12.42 17.48
C ALA A 834 41.37 -12.05 17.71
N HIS A 835 41.06 -11.61 18.91
CA HIS A 835 39.82 -10.90 19.23
C HIS A 835 40.11 -9.38 19.21
N VAL A 836 39.26 -8.62 18.55
CA VAL A 836 39.33 -7.16 18.43
C VAL A 836 38.03 -6.56 18.94
N GLU A 837 38.09 -5.83 20.05
CA GLU A 837 36.96 -5.05 20.60
C GLU A 837 37.14 -3.58 20.20
N ILE A 838 36.09 -2.95 19.68
CA ILE A 838 36.11 -1.54 19.26
C ILE A 838 35.10 -0.72 20.05
N THR A 839 35.54 0.41 20.63
CA THR A 839 34.70 1.37 21.34
C THR A 839 34.73 2.73 20.62
N PRO A 840 33.69 3.08 19.83
CA PRO A 840 33.62 4.34 19.11
C PRO A 840 33.65 5.60 19.98
N ALA A 841 34.14 6.70 19.40
CA ALA A 841 34.36 7.97 20.06
C ALA A 841 33.08 8.78 20.37
N GLY A 842 32.25 8.29 21.29
CA GLY A 842 31.31 9.13 22.04
C GLY A 842 29.82 8.75 21.98
N GLN A 843 29.34 8.19 23.08
CA GLN A 843 27.92 8.10 23.49
C GLN A 843 26.91 7.64 22.42
N GLY A 844 26.93 6.35 22.15
CA GLY A 844 25.88 5.62 21.46
C GLY A 844 26.50 4.37 20.86
N SER A 845 25.93 3.22 21.18
CA SER A 845 25.96 2.07 20.27
C SER A 845 25.48 2.55 18.90
N PRO A 846 26.26 2.40 17.82
CA PRO A 846 25.72 2.19 16.49
C PRO A 846 25.01 0.81 16.48
N GLU A 847 23.86 0.74 17.16
CA GLU A 847 22.82 -0.19 16.74
C GLU A 847 22.67 0.05 15.23
N ILE A 848 22.93 -0.98 14.40
CA ILE A 848 22.63 -0.94 12.95
C ILE A 848 21.11 -1.12 12.79
N ASP A 849 20.38 -0.28 13.50
CA ASP A 849 19.01 0.12 13.23
C ASP A 849 19.18 1.42 12.43
N PRO A 850 19.18 1.37 11.07
CA PRO A 850 19.44 2.55 10.26
C PRO A 850 18.41 3.64 10.61
N GLU A 851 18.82 4.67 11.37
CA GLU A 851 17.88 5.63 12.00
C GLU A 851 16.86 6.16 10.98
N PHE A 852 15.66 5.56 10.97
CA PHE A 852 14.61 5.87 10.00
C PHE A 852 14.07 7.26 10.27
N SER A 853 14.62 8.26 9.59
CA SER A 853 14.14 9.63 9.65
C SER A 853 12.88 9.76 8.82
N THR A 854 11.72 9.49 9.43
CA THR A 854 10.42 9.79 8.83
C THR A 854 10.38 11.25 8.38
N GLY A 855 10.03 11.46 7.10
CA GLY A 855 9.92 12.81 6.53
C GLY A 855 8.93 13.67 7.32
N GLN A 856 9.13 15.00 7.38
CA GLN A 856 8.36 15.90 8.26
C GLN A 856 6.84 16.03 7.93
N GLY A 857 6.08 14.97 8.17
CA GLY A 857 4.66 15.02 8.52
C GLY A 857 4.49 15.62 9.91
N SER A 858 3.45 16.42 10.12
CA SER A 858 3.25 17.12 11.40
C SER A 858 2.57 16.26 12.45
N GLY A 859 3.22 15.17 12.85
CA GLY A 859 2.79 14.29 13.95
C GLY A 859 2.67 15.02 15.29
N ALA A 860 1.64 14.67 16.06
CA ALA A 860 1.37 15.29 17.36
C ALA A 860 2.12 14.60 18.51
N ASP A 861 2.70 15.38 19.42
CA ASP A 861 3.40 14.93 20.65
C ASP A 861 2.49 14.09 21.57
N GLY A 862 2.53 12.77 21.37
CA GLY A 862 1.72 11.75 22.04
C GLY A 862 2.29 11.34 23.40
N GLY A 863 1.94 12.09 24.45
CA GLY A 863 2.44 11.82 25.81
C GLY A 863 2.05 10.45 26.38
N THR A 864 3.00 9.81 27.08
CA THR A 864 2.89 8.45 27.65
C THR A 864 1.62 8.20 28.49
N GLY A 865 0.72 7.38 27.95
CA GLY A 865 -0.49 6.90 28.62
C GLY A 865 -0.21 5.78 29.61
N SER A 866 -0.56 5.97 30.89
CA SER A 866 -0.43 4.93 31.91
C SER A 866 -1.39 3.75 31.69
N ALA A 867 -0.88 2.53 31.78
CA ALA A 867 -1.67 1.31 31.78
C ALA A 867 -2.60 1.20 33.00
N ASP A 868 -3.88 0.88 32.77
CA ASP A 868 -4.88 0.57 33.80
C ASP A 868 -5.62 -0.75 33.47
N GLU A 869 -5.47 -1.72 34.37
CA GLU A 869 -6.20 -2.99 34.60
C GLU A 869 -7.12 -3.62 33.52
N PRO A 870 -6.83 -4.85 33.02
CA PRO A 870 -7.79 -5.62 32.23
C PRO A 870 -8.93 -6.21 33.07
N SER A 871 -10.18 -5.84 32.75
CA SER A 871 -11.36 -6.31 33.49
C SER A 871 -11.84 -7.71 33.07
N ASN A 872 -11.62 -8.67 33.97
CA ASN A 872 -12.11 -10.04 34.03
C ASN A 872 -13.55 -10.29 33.48
N SER A 873 -13.69 -11.13 32.44
CA SER A 873 -14.97 -11.71 31.98
C SER A 873 -14.77 -13.05 31.26
N GLY A 874 -14.79 -14.17 32.02
CA GLY A 874 -14.45 -15.50 31.49
C GLY A 874 -15.57 -16.29 30.80
N GLY A 875 -15.17 -17.33 30.05
CA GLY A 875 -16.03 -18.35 29.46
C GLY A 875 -15.28 -19.68 29.34
N SER A 876 -15.58 -20.63 30.23
CA SER A 876 -14.86 -21.91 30.37
C SER A 876 -15.25 -22.97 29.33
N ASN A 877 -14.29 -23.80 28.90
CA ASN A 877 -14.26 -25.24 29.23
C ASN A 877 -13.02 -25.98 28.67
N GLU A 878 -12.43 -26.85 29.51
CA GLU A 878 -11.85 -28.19 29.23
C GLU A 878 -10.82 -28.32 28.07
N SER A 879 -9.61 -28.88 28.24
CA SER A 879 -9.05 -29.69 29.35
C SER A 879 -7.56 -30.00 29.15
N ASP A 880 -6.82 -30.24 30.25
CA ASP A 880 -5.65 -31.15 30.38
C ASP A 880 -4.43 -30.87 29.44
N ILE A 881 -3.21 -30.51 29.91
CA ILE A 881 -2.36 -31.13 30.96
C ILE A 881 -1.43 -30.08 31.62
N ASP A 882 -0.96 -30.42 32.83
CA ASP A 882 -0.18 -29.60 33.75
C ASP A 882 1.12 -30.33 34.15
N VAL A 883 2.27 -29.63 34.12
CA VAL A 883 3.47 -29.90 34.94
C VAL A 883 4.33 -28.63 35.06
N ASP A 884 4.18 -27.92 36.19
CA ASP A 884 5.22 -27.64 37.23
C ASP A 884 6.71 -27.91 36.86
N THR A 885 7.78 -27.26 37.34
CA THR A 885 8.12 -26.15 38.31
C THR A 885 9.65 -25.93 38.18
N ASP A 886 10.33 -24.84 38.59
CA ASP A 886 10.00 -23.61 39.32
C ASP A 886 10.98 -22.49 38.86
N GLU A 887 10.54 -21.24 38.71
CA GLU A 887 11.34 -20.03 38.44
C GLU A 887 12.22 -19.65 39.65
N ILE A 888 13.48 -19.20 39.45
CA ILE A 888 14.26 -18.48 40.48
C ILE A 888 14.99 -17.27 39.87
N ILE A 889 14.44 -16.08 40.13
CA ILE A 889 15.12 -14.79 39.99
C ILE A 889 15.74 -14.39 41.35
N ILE A 890 17.00 -13.96 41.35
CA ILE A 890 17.61 -13.22 42.48
C ILE A 890 18.52 -12.11 41.93
N GLY A 891 18.07 -10.85 41.95
CA GLY A 891 18.89 -9.70 41.56
C GLY A 891 18.15 -8.38 41.51
#